data_AF-A0A4R1RQN0-F1
#
_entry.id   AF-A0A4R1RQN0-F1
#
_cell.length_a   1.000
_cell.length_b   1.000
_cell.length_c   1.000
_cell.angle_alpha   90.00
_cell.angle_beta   90.00
_cell.angle_gamma   90.00
#
_symmetry.space_group_name_H-M   'P 1'
#
loop_
_entity.id
_entity.type
_entity.pdbx_description
1 polymer ?
#
loop_
_entity_poly.entity_id
_entity_poly.type
_entity_poly.pdbx_seq_one_letter_code
_entity_poly.pdbx_strand_id
1 'polypeptide(L)'
;MRNLFLFVVSLFLFSCNESKKEKDGFIDGILEDFSKMPDSVIQKGFAILDTIQLKPVEDLVKELQQIPDLQEIGVGDELLSFRLKNGPTMLIKLKEFSSITKGGTGSSAIPPMMILNNTVAAQNNANVVGAQRGENRQNKKALVLAPYEWQFGASSDALVPLEKLKSNKNYRGGITSKSNPSKTNQLITIEDYLSFNDYDLVHLGTHGSQTCNVEGEIITMTSNCHTYIASGITFKTKERSRELREQFKNVSGLAFTPTEIFLTPAFFAAAYPNVNNKLFVYSACQLGQRGDIENVFESILQNGQLFYWQNNVIAADAKKAFGSLYDRMLQYGETAPTAFENVPDVLKKNLRTFESEEKRGDSIEVYTYLKMATKGNAMHIIEPISFIDEKTKKELQEGTVYPFEGVFEDDRPEEASFTLEFLGYTAQEMEEKNMSFSLKVDGTTVLDRVPFLPDNDPYDAIDVTTGKNEKTTLVTFKRTKLKKDLKKNSSVKLEGFFHFSEENYGYQSINVSTGSSDMRIVMKSSDASITMFFDADNYALKTTYPEQNQTLYSDEEGYIYMNAPGKGWMKTKLIQMFGAVAQLAPINMDFASLKMNKGSVMHKIPAFAAEVTISMLEKEPKAKKISGGIGSKKTVFIYEGRLTITFDSQKRLESLVETGTGIYYYYEEQQITLPKAQVFSIPSFSN
;
A
#
# COMPACT_ATOMS: atom_id res chain seq x y z
N MET A 1 -28.62 -49.38 -4.66
CA MET A 1 -28.52 -48.98 -3.23
C MET A 1 -27.09 -48.71 -2.76
N ARG A 2 -26.06 -49.39 -3.28
CA ARG A 2 -24.64 -49.23 -2.85
C ARG A 2 -23.98 -47.90 -3.27
N ASN A 3 -24.26 -47.38 -4.48
CA ASN A 3 -23.85 -46.03 -4.92
C ASN A 3 -24.71 -44.88 -4.35
N LEU A 4 -25.82 -45.23 -3.68
CA LEU A 4 -26.72 -44.25 -3.07
C LEU A 4 -26.11 -43.68 -1.78
N PHE A 5 -25.23 -44.42 -1.09
CA PHE A 5 -24.68 -44.02 0.21
C PHE A 5 -23.69 -42.84 0.12
N LEU A 6 -22.80 -42.82 -0.88
CA LEU A 6 -21.90 -41.68 -1.16
C LEU A 6 -22.67 -40.41 -1.59
N PHE A 7 -23.82 -40.59 -2.24
CA PHE A 7 -24.74 -39.51 -2.62
C PHE A 7 -25.61 -39.03 -1.45
N VAL A 8 -25.84 -39.91 -0.46
CA VAL A 8 -26.57 -39.60 0.78
C VAL A 8 -25.68 -38.82 1.75
N VAL A 9 -24.37 -39.08 1.80
CA VAL A 9 -23.42 -38.26 2.59
C VAL A 9 -23.35 -36.82 2.09
N SER A 10 -23.43 -36.58 0.77
CA SER A 10 -23.55 -35.21 0.24
C SER A 10 -24.92 -34.60 0.56
N LEU A 11 -26.02 -35.35 0.48
CA LEU A 11 -27.38 -34.88 0.83
C LEU A 11 -27.56 -34.55 2.33
N PHE A 12 -26.88 -35.27 3.25
CA PHE A 12 -26.96 -34.98 4.69
C PHE A 12 -26.30 -33.64 5.09
N LEU A 13 -25.39 -33.11 4.26
CA LEU A 13 -24.82 -31.77 4.46
C LEU A 13 -25.78 -30.64 4.01
N PHE A 14 -26.81 -30.95 3.21
CA PHE A 14 -27.77 -29.96 2.66
C PHE A 14 -29.07 -29.81 3.48
N SER A 15 -29.18 -30.44 4.66
CA SER A 15 -30.37 -30.40 5.51
C SER A 15 -30.13 -29.61 6.81
N CYS A 16 -29.85 -28.30 6.69
CA CYS A 16 -29.91 -27.37 7.82
C CYS A 16 -30.49 -26.00 7.40
N ASN A 17 -31.80 -25.89 7.65
CA ASN A 17 -32.57 -24.72 8.09
C ASN A 17 -32.43 -23.37 7.37
N GLU A 18 -33.41 -23.11 6.49
CA GLU A 18 -34.06 -21.81 6.40
C GLU A 18 -34.84 -21.54 7.70
N SER A 19 -34.47 -20.48 8.44
CA SER A 19 -35.37 -19.89 9.45
C SER A 19 -35.48 -18.38 9.27
N LYS A 20 -36.67 -17.98 8.83
CA LYS A 20 -37.40 -16.70 8.91
C LYS A 20 -36.70 -15.46 9.47
N LYS A 21 -36.87 -14.37 8.70
CA LYS A 21 -36.82 -12.95 9.07
C LYS A 21 -37.59 -12.62 10.35
N GLU A 22 -37.01 -11.77 11.19
CA GLU A 22 -37.69 -10.59 11.75
C GLU A 22 -36.69 -9.51 12.26
N LYS A 23 -36.96 -8.27 11.81
CA LYS A 23 -36.86 -6.94 12.46
C LYS A 23 -35.49 -6.33 12.82
N ASP A 24 -35.16 -5.32 12.01
CA ASP A 24 -34.76 -3.95 12.33
C ASP A 24 -34.54 -3.59 13.80
N GLY A 25 -33.38 -2.99 14.06
CA GLY A 25 -33.17 -2.09 15.18
C GLY A 25 -31.76 -2.18 15.74
N PHE A 26 -30.78 -1.50 15.13
CA PHE A 26 -29.56 -1.06 15.83
C PHE A 26 -28.70 -0.03 15.06
N ILE A 27 -29.28 0.88 14.27
CA ILE A 27 -28.53 2.01 13.66
C ILE A 27 -28.93 3.39 14.20
N ASP A 28 -29.98 3.50 15.03
CA ASP A 28 -30.39 4.80 15.58
C ASP A 28 -29.63 5.23 16.86
N GLY A 29 -28.80 4.38 17.45
CA GLY A 29 -28.22 4.65 18.79
C GLY A 29 -27.12 5.71 18.89
N ILE A 30 -26.49 6.13 17.78
CA ILE A 30 -25.39 7.12 17.81
C ILE A 30 -25.78 8.45 17.13
N LEU A 31 -26.79 8.45 16.26
CA LEU A 31 -27.40 9.67 15.71
C LEU A 31 -28.55 10.22 16.57
N GLU A 32 -29.01 9.47 17.58
CA GLU A 32 -30.04 9.92 18.53
C GLU A 32 -29.57 10.96 19.56
N ASP A 33 -28.27 11.24 19.69
CA ASP A 33 -27.78 12.09 20.78
C ASP A 33 -27.87 13.60 20.48
N PHE A 34 -27.92 14.00 19.19
CA PHE A 34 -28.18 15.38 18.80
C PHE A 34 -29.67 15.69 18.60
N SER A 35 -30.49 14.70 18.20
CA SER A 35 -31.94 14.88 17.99
C SER A 35 -32.76 14.89 19.29
N LYS A 36 -32.17 14.45 20.41
CA LYS A 36 -32.74 14.52 21.76
C LYS A 36 -32.31 15.77 22.55
N MET A 37 -31.40 16.59 22.01
CA MET A 37 -31.06 17.87 22.62
C MET A 37 -32.21 18.85 22.40
N PRO A 38 -32.81 19.45 23.45
CA PRO A 38 -33.80 20.48 23.25
C PRO A 38 -33.16 21.66 22.52
N ASP A 39 -33.72 22.10 21.39
CA ASP A 39 -33.24 23.28 20.63
C ASP A 39 -33.02 24.51 21.53
N SER A 40 -33.81 24.62 22.60
CA SER A 40 -33.68 25.66 23.63
C SER A 40 -32.30 25.71 24.32
N VAL A 41 -31.59 24.59 24.47
CA VAL A 41 -30.26 24.53 25.10
C VAL A 41 -29.18 24.97 24.13
N ILE A 42 -29.29 24.58 22.85
CA ILE A 42 -28.39 25.01 21.78
C ILE A 42 -28.53 26.52 21.55
N GLN A 43 -29.77 27.02 21.46
CA GLN A 43 -30.05 28.45 21.32
C GLN A 43 -29.57 29.26 22.52
N LYS A 44 -29.68 28.75 23.74
CA LYS A 44 -29.09 29.38 24.94
C LYS A 44 -27.56 29.52 24.81
N GLY A 45 -26.87 28.48 24.35
CA GLY A 45 -25.43 28.50 24.13
C GLY A 45 -25.00 29.58 23.13
N PHE A 46 -25.72 29.70 22.01
CA PHE A 46 -25.47 30.75 21.02
C PHE A 46 -25.85 32.15 21.52
N ALA A 47 -26.96 32.30 22.25
CA ALA A 47 -27.33 33.58 22.85
C ALA A 47 -26.27 34.08 23.86
N ILE A 48 -25.63 33.17 24.59
CA ILE A 48 -24.49 33.52 25.46
C ILE A 48 -23.31 34.01 24.61
N LEU A 49 -22.95 33.31 23.53
CA LEU A 49 -21.90 33.78 22.62
C LEU A 49 -22.19 35.16 22.02
N ASP A 50 -23.44 35.42 21.65
CA ASP A 50 -23.87 36.68 21.04
C ASP A 50 -23.89 37.85 22.04
N THR A 51 -24.02 37.56 23.34
CA THR A 51 -24.02 38.58 24.42
C THR A 51 -22.63 38.83 25.01
N ILE A 52 -21.70 37.88 24.86
CA ILE A 52 -20.34 38.02 25.38
C ILE A 52 -19.59 39.09 24.58
N GLN A 53 -19.29 40.20 25.25
CA GLN A 53 -18.35 41.19 24.73
C GLN A 53 -16.92 40.75 25.06
N LEU A 54 -16.02 40.82 24.08
CA LEU A 54 -14.62 40.47 24.25
C LEU A 54 -13.97 41.37 25.33
N LYS A 55 -13.52 40.73 26.41
CA LYS A 55 -12.89 41.31 27.61
C LYS A 55 -11.68 40.47 28.03
N PRO A 56 -10.84 40.92 28.99
CA PRO A 56 -9.78 40.06 29.54
C PRO A 56 -10.32 38.70 29.99
N VAL A 57 -9.54 37.63 29.77
CA VAL A 57 -9.95 36.24 30.00
C VAL A 57 -10.50 36.03 31.41
N GLU A 58 -9.88 36.65 32.42
CA GLU A 58 -10.32 36.56 33.82
C GLU A 58 -11.73 37.13 34.03
N ASP A 59 -12.11 38.18 33.30
CA ASP A 59 -13.44 38.79 33.41
C ASP A 59 -14.48 37.96 32.65
N LEU A 60 -14.10 37.37 31.50
CA LEU A 60 -14.94 36.44 30.74
C LEU A 60 -15.25 35.16 31.54
N VAL A 61 -14.25 34.60 32.22
CA VAL A 61 -14.44 33.44 33.09
C VAL A 61 -15.38 33.78 34.25
N LYS A 62 -15.23 34.95 34.89
CA LYS A 62 -16.15 35.41 35.94
C LYS A 62 -17.57 35.58 35.43
N GLU A 63 -17.74 36.12 34.23
CA GLU A 63 -19.05 36.33 33.59
C GLU A 63 -19.72 34.98 33.27
N LEU A 64 -18.98 34.02 32.70
CA LEU A 64 -19.48 32.68 32.41
C LEU A 64 -19.84 31.90 33.69
N GLN A 65 -19.05 32.03 34.76
CA GLN A 65 -19.33 31.39 36.05
C GLN A 65 -20.64 31.85 36.71
N GLN A 66 -21.20 32.99 36.29
CA GLN A 66 -22.50 33.46 36.79
C GLN A 66 -23.69 32.81 36.06
N ILE A 67 -23.46 31.98 35.05
CA ILE A 67 -24.51 31.32 34.28
C ILE A 67 -25.05 30.09 35.05
N PRO A 68 -26.35 30.06 35.43
CA PRO A 68 -26.90 29.02 36.32
C PRO A 68 -26.86 27.58 35.77
N ASP A 69 -26.74 27.42 34.45
CA ASP A 69 -26.75 26.13 33.75
C ASP A 69 -25.34 25.70 33.29
N LEU A 70 -24.28 26.40 33.70
CA LEU A 70 -22.91 26.10 33.28
C LEU A 70 -22.37 24.84 33.98
N GLN A 71 -21.84 23.91 33.19
CA GLN A 71 -21.29 22.63 33.65
C GLN A 71 -19.77 22.59 33.60
N GLU A 72 -19.16 23.13 32.54
CA GLU A 72 -17.70 23.09 32.33
C GLU A 72 -17.21 24.44 31.79
N ILE A 73 -16.01 24.86 32.20
CA ILE A 73 -15.20 25.90 31.56
C ILE A 73 -13.78 25.35 31.39
N GLY A 74 -13.23 25.48 30.18
CA GLY A 74 -11.81 25.27 29.90
C GLY A 74 -11.15 26.58 29.45
N VAL A 75 -9.95 26.87 29.93
CA VAL A 75 -9.16 28.02 29.50
C VAL A 75 -7.84 27.49 28.93
N GLY A 76 -7.59 27.78 27.66
CA GLY A 76 -6.32 27.53 26.98
C GLY A 76 -5.72 28.82 26.43
N ASP A 77 -4.52 28.72 25.85
CA ASP A 77 -3.74 29.88 25.41
C ASP A 77 -4.42 30.72 24.31
N GLU A 78 -5.28 30.10 23.49
CA GLU A 78 -5.97 30.79 22.38
C GLU A 78 -7.50 30.63 22.40
N LEU A 79 -8.02 29.78 23.28
CA LEU A 79 -9.43 29.38 23.32
C LEU A 79 -9.92 29.32 24.76
N LEU A 80 -11.13 29.84 24.97
CA LEU A 80 -11.93 29.56 26.15
C LEU A 80 -13.09 28.67 25.70
N SER A 81 -13.27 27.51 26.34
CA SER A 81 -14.43 26.64 26.13
C SER A 81 -15.39 26.71 27.30
N PHE A 82 -16.69 26.55 27.03
CA PHE A 82 -17.68 26.37 28.09
C PHE A 82 -18.79 25.43 27.64
N ARG A 83 -19.43 24.73 28.58
CA ARG A 83 -20.52 23.80 28.29
C ARG A 83 -21.68 24.03 29.25
N LEU A 84 -22.89 24.16 28.73
CA LEU A 84 -24.11 24.15 29.55
C LEU A 84 -24.56 22.71 29.81
N LYS A 85 -25.31 22.49 30.90
CA LYS A 85 -25.90 21.20 31.23
C LYS A 85 -26.72 20.66 30.05
N ASN A 86 -26.40 19.44 29.62
CA ASN A 86 -27.01 18.77 28.44
C ASN A 86 -26.84 19.54 27.11
N GLY A 87 -25.92 20.51 27.05
CA GLY A 87 -25.60 21.27 25.85
C GLY A 87 -24.28 20.84 25.21
N PRO A 88 -24.02 21.27 23.97
CA PRO A 88 -22.73 21.10 23.32
C PRO A 88 -21.67 22.01 23.97
N THR A 89 -20.39 21.67 23.76
CA THR A 89 -19.27 22.53 24.14
C THR A 89 -19.16 23.72 23.18
N MET A 90 -19.19 24.93 23.72
CA MET A 90 -19.05 26.19 23.00
C MET A 90 -17.60 26.68 23.09
N LEU A 91 -17.09 27.33 22.05
CA LEU A 91 -15.70 27.81 21.96
C LEU A 91 -15.64 29.32 21.67
N ILE A 92 -14.79 30.02 22.40
CA ILE A 92 -14.50 31.46 22.27
C ILE A 92 -13.02 31.63 21.94
N LYS A 93 -12.70 32.34 20.85
CA LYS A 93 -11.31 32.64 20.45
C LYS A 93 -10.80 33.90 21.15
N LEU A 94 -9.63 33.82 21.79
CA LEU A 94 -9.09 34.89 22.66
C LEU A 94 -8.10 35.84 21.94
N LYS A 95 -7.83 35.63 20.65
CA LYS A 95 -6.57 36.02 19.96
C LYS A 95 -6.40 37.50 19.55
N GLU A 96 -6.94 38.48 20.28
CA GLU A 96 -6.74 39.92 19.93
C GLU A 96 -6.18 40.84 21.04
N PHE A 97 -5.86 40.36 22.24
CA PHE A 97 -5.48 41.26 23.36
C PHE A 97 -3.99 41.31 23.76
N SER A 98 -3.04 40.79 22.98
CA SER A 98 -1.62 40.81 23.40
C SER A 98 -0.84 42.10 23.12
N SER A 99 -1.48 43.19 22.67
CA SER A 99 -0.75 44.41 22.23
C SER A 99 -1.01 45.68 23.03
N ILE A 100 -1.18 45.62 24.36
CA ILE A 100 -1.05 46.83 25.20
C ILE A 100 -0.34 46.53 26.52
N THR A 101 0.98 46.64 26.54
CA THR A 101 1.73 47.09 27.74
C THR A 101 2.76 48.13 27.34
N LYS A 102 2.42 49.40 27.62
CA LYS A 102 3.35 50.53 27.61
C LYS A 102 4.14 50.53 28.91
N GLY A 103 5.47 50.61 28.79
CA GLY A 103 6.36 51.17 29.81
C GLY A 103 7.15 50.16 30.65
N GLY A 104 8.48 50.20 30.55
CA GLY A 104 9.37 49.44 31.43
C GLY A 104 10.81 49.41 30.92
N THR A 105 11.67 50.20 31.55
CA THR A 105 13.07 50.51 31.23
C THR A 105 14.05 49.32 31.18
N GLY A 106 14.88 49.33 30.14
CA GLY A 106 16.30 48.95 30.09
C GLY A 106 16.87 47.91 31.05
N SER A 107 17.12 46.71 30.52
CA SER A 107 18.26 45.88 30.92
C SER A 107 18.84 45.21 29.68
N SER A 108 20.08 45.56 29.37
CA SER A 108 20.90 44.96 28.33
C SER A 108 21.30 43.54 28.72
N ALA A 109 20.41 42.59 28.43
CA ALA A 109 20.74 41.19 28.25
C ALA A 109 20.48 40.87 26.78
N ILE A 110 21.51 40.39 26.08
CA ILE A 110 21.39 39.88 24.71
C ILE A 110 20.30 38.81 24.74
N PRO A 111 19.17 38.97 24.03
CA PRO A 111 18.17 37.93 23.99
C PRO A 111 18.80 36.72 23.28
N PRO A 112 18.58 35.48 23.77
CA PRO A 112 18.83 34.33 22.93
C PRO A 112 18.07 34.56 21.62
N MET A 113 18.71 34.35 20.47
CA MET A 113 18.02 34.31 19.19
C MET A 113 16.96 33.21 19.27
N MET A 114 15.76 33.56 19.70
CA MET A 114 14.57 32.79 19.41
C MET A 114 14.39 32.90 17.90
N ILE A 115 14.55 31.74 17.25
CA ILE A 115 14.15 31.52 15.87
C ILE A 115 12.66 31.88 15.80
N LEU A 116 12.37 33.11 15.38
CA LEU A 116 11.06 33.54 14.94
C LEU A 116 10.84 32.91 13.57
N ASN A 117 10.42 31.64 13.58
CA ASN A 117 9.68 30.97 12.52
C ASN A 117 9.16 29.64 13.10
N ASN A 118 8.25 29.72 14.07
CA ASN A 118 7.17 28.74 14.10
C ASN A 118 6.06 29.32 13.24
N THR A 119 6.25 29.28 11.92
CA THR A 119 5.11 28.94 11.06
C THR A 119 4.52 27.70 11.72
N VAL A 120 3.28 27.82 12.22
CA VAL A 120 2.46 26.64 12.51
C VAL A 120 2.69 25.73 11.32
N ALA A 121 3.33 24.58 11.53
CA ALA A 121 3.53 23.63 10.47
C ALA A 121 2.13 23.41 9.91
N ALA A 122 1.86 23.95 8.72
CA ALA A 122 0.68 23.54 7.98
C ALA A 122 0.75 22.02 8.04
N GLN A 123 -0.33 21.37 8.51
CA GLN A 123 -0.36 19.92 8.53
C GLN A 123 -0.14 19.49 7.07
N ASN A 124 1.11 19.19 6.73
CA ASN A 124 1.49 18.88 5.38
C ASN A 124 0.92 17.49 5.17
N ASN A 125 -0.21 17.43 4.47
CA ASN A 125 -0.83 16.16 4.08
C ASN A 125 0.25 15.28 3.44
N ALA A 126 0.21 13.99 3.70
CA ALA A 126 1.20 13.09 3.13
C ALA A 126 0.94 12.87 1.63
N ASN A 127 1.99 12.66 0.85
CA ASN A 127 1.92 12.26 -0.56
C ASN A 127 3.15 11.41 -0.93
N VAL A 128 3.27 10.97 -2.19
CA VAL A 128 4.39 10.14 -2.69
C VAL A 128 5.13 10.85 -3.82
N VAL A 129 6.46 10.70 -3.88
CA VAL A 129 7.24 11.29 -4.99
C VAL A 129 6.77 10.69 -6.32
N GLY A 130 6.66 11.53 -7.35
CA GLY A 130 6.16 11.10 -8.66
C GLY A 130 4.65 10.81 -8.72
N ALA A 131 3.84 11.25 -7.76
CA ALA A 131 2.38 11.03 -7.72
C ALA A 131 1.65 11.41 -9.04
N GLN A 132 2.12 12.44 -9.74
CA GLN A 132 1.60 12.90 -11.03
C GLN A 132 1.72 11.87 -12.16
N ARG A 133 2.49 10.78 -11.98
CA ARG A 133 2.69 9.73 -12.99
C ARG A 133 1.56 8.69 -13.04
N GLY A 134 0.51 8.85 -12.24
CA GLY A 134 -0.61 7.90 -12.19
C GLY A 134 -0.10 6.50 -11.79
N GLU A 135 -0.52 5.46 -12.51
CA GLU A 135 -0.14 4.06 -12.24
C GLU A 135 1.36 3.79 -12.40
N ASN A 136 2.07 4.56 -13.23
CA ASN A 136 3.52 4.37 -13.45
C ASN A 136 4.37 4.81 -12.24
N ARG A 137 3.74 5.31 -11.16
CA ARG A 137 4.44 5.71 -9.93
C ARG A 137 5.10 4.55 -9.17
N GLN A 138 4.80 3.29 -9.53
CA GLN A 138 5.52 2.12 -9.01
C GLN A 138 6.90 1.92 -9.66
N ASN A 139 7.18 2.57 -10.80
CA ASN A 139 8.49 2.56 -11.47
C ASN A 139 9.15 3.93 -11.33
N LYS A 140 9.44 4.31 -10.08
CA LYS A 140 10.07 5.58 -9.74
C LYS A 140 11.47 5.65 -10.32
N LYS A 141 11.86 6.89 -10.67
CA LYS A 141 13.18 7.19 -11.23
C LYS A 141 14.03 7.92 -10.20
N ALA A 142 15.24 7.44 -10.00
CA ALA A 142 16.24 8.10 -9.16
C ALA A 142 17.46 8.47 -10.00
N LEU A 143 17.96 9.69 -9.85
CA LEU A 143 19.25 10.12 -10.37
C LEU A 143 20.24 10.27 -9.23
N VAL A 144 21.37 9.58 -9.32
CA VAL A 144 22.45 9.64 -8.35
C VAL A 144 23.70 10.13 -9.07
N LEU A 145 24.19 11.31 -8.69
CA LEU A 145 25.38 11.92 -9.25
C LEU A 145 26.49 12.02 -8.20
N ALA A 146 27.67 11.53 -8.54
CA ALA A 146 28.88 11.64 -7.72
C ALA A 146 30.07 12.17 -8.55
N PRO A 147 30.11 13.49 -8.84
CA PRO A 147 31.15 14.08 -9.69
C PRO A 147 32.56 14.01 -9.10
N TYR A 148 32.65 13.75 -7.80
CA TYR A 148 33.89 13.67 -7.02
C TYR A 148 34.08 12.29 -6.37
N GLU A 149 33.52 11.23 -6.95
CA GLU A 149 33.75 9.86 -6.47
C GLU A 149 35.25 9.55 -6.30
N TRP A 150 36.08 9.98 -7.26
CA TRP A 150 37.53 9.80 -7.18
C TRP A 150 38.20 10.42 -5.96
N GLN A 151 37.57 11.42 -5.32
CA GLN A 151 38.09 12.08 -4.13
C GLN A 151 37.45 11.53 -2.85
N PHE A 152 36.12 11.32 -2.85
CA PHE A 152 35.40 10.84 -1.67
C PHE A 152 35.54 9.31 -1.48
N GLY A 153 35.74 8.58 -2.57
CA GLY A 153 35.85 7.12 -2.58
C GLY A 153 34.72 6.44 -1.83
N ALA A 154 35.07 5.51 -0.94
CA ALA A 154 34.12 4.78 -0.11
C ALA A 154 33.31 5.66 0.86
N SER A 155 33.74 6.90 1.11
CA SER A 155 33.02 7.85 1.96
C SER A 155 31.98 8.67 1.20
N SER A 156 31.86 8.50 -0.13
CA SER A 156 30.81 9.15 -0.92
C SER A 156 29.43 8.75 -0.40
N ASP A 157 28.61 9.74 -0.08
CA ASP A 157 27.24 9.55 0.39
C ASP A 157 26.27 9.22 -0.74
N ALA A 158 26.62 9.53 -2.00
CA ALA A 158 25.91 9.07 -3.18
C ALA A 158 25.86 7.53 -3.30
N LEU A 159 26.75 6.80 -2.61
CA LEU A 159 26.68 5.33 -2.51
C LEU A 159 25.45 4.87 -1.72
N VAL A 160 24.94 5.67 -0.79
CA VAL A 160 23.80 5.32 0.06
C VAL A 160 22.52 5.04 -0.75
N PRO A 161 22.00 5.98 -1.56
CA PRO A 161 20.83 5.68 -2.40
C PRO A 161 21.13 4.59 -3.42
N LEU A 162 22.35 4.50 -3.96
CA LEU A 162 22.71 3.47 -4.93
C LEU A 162 22.58 2.06 -4.33
N GLU A 163 23.06 1.86 -3.11
CA GLU A 163 22.98 0.58 -2.40
C GLU A 163 21.55 0.27 -1.95
N LYS A 164 20.87 1.25 -1.34
CA LYS A 164 19.57 1.04 -0.69
C LYS A 164 18.38 1.03 -1.65
N LEU A 165 18.41 1.81 -2.73
CA LEU A 165 17.29 1.85 -3.70
C LEU A 165 17.34 0.68 -4.67
N LYS A 166 18.52 0.10 -4.96
CA LYS A 166 18.68 -0.97 -5.96
C LYS A 166 17.84 -2.22 -5.65
N SER A 167 17.65 -2.54 -4.37
CA SER A 167 16.81 -3.65 -3.92
C SER A 167 15.35 -3.26 -3.69
N ASN A 168 15.02 -1.97 -3.74
CA ASN A 168 13.65 -1.52 -3.49
C ASN A 168 12.78 -1.69 -4.74
N LYS A 169 11.60 -2.28 -4.56
CA LYS A 169 10.65 -2.58 -5.64
C LYS A 169 10.28 -1.35 -6.47
N ASN A 170 10.16 -0.17 -5.83
CA ASN A 170 9.68 1.03 -6.51
C ASN A 170 10.73 1.65 -7.43
N TYR A 171 12.00 1.27 -7.34
CA TYR A 171 13.11 1.83 -8.11
C TYR A 171 13.80 0.79 -9.01
N ARG A 172 13.21 -0.41 -9.15
CA ARG A 172 13.79 -1.49 -9.95
C ARG A 172 13.98 -1.07 -11.41
N GLY A 173 15.23 -1.00 -11.85
CA GLY A 173 15.57 -0.53 -13.21
C GLY A 173 15.40 0.99 -13.43
N GLY A 174 14.97 1.73 -12.41
CA GLY A 174 14.73 3.18 -12.47
C GLY A 174 15.87 4.05 -11.93
N ILE A 175 16.99 3.45 -11.52
CA ILE A 175 18.13 4.18 -10.96
C ILE A 175 19.15 4.48 -12.07
N THR A 176 19.35 5.76 -12.35
CA THR A 176 20.49 6.24 -13.14
C THR A 176 21.57 6.72 -12.18
N SER A 177 22.74 6.10 -12.23
CA SER A 177 23.90 6.51 -11.43
C SER A 177 25.05 6.88 -12.35
N LYS A 178 25.61 8.07 -12.14
CA LYS A 178 26.81 8.51 -12.85
C LYS A 178 27.81 9.11 -11.87
N SER A 179 29.08 8.79 -12.10
CA SER A 179 30.17 9.23 -11.25
C SER A 179 31.44 9.41 -12.08
N ASN A 180 32.35 10.25 -11.59
CA ASN A 180 33.66 10.41 -12.20
C ASN A 180 34.68 9.57 -11.42
N PRO A 181 35.14 8.42 -11.95
CA PRO A 181 36.08 7.54 -11.23
C PRO A 181 37.49 8.12 -11.14
N SER A 182 37.83 9.14 -11.93
CA SER A 182 39.05 9.92 -11.78
C SER A 182 38.85 11.36 -12.27
N LYS A 183 39.76 12.27 -11.90
CA LYS A 183 39.74 13.67 -12.38
C LYS A 183 39.79 13.78 -13.92
N THR A 184 40.41 12.80 -14.60
CA THR A 184 40.55 12.79 -16.08
C THR A 184 39.50 11.93 -16.78
N ASN A 185 38.83 11.01 -16.08
CA ASN A 185 37.74 10.21 -16.63
C ASN A 185 36.40 10.76 -16.13
N GLN A 186 35.83 11.70 -16.89
CA GLN A 186 34.61 12.40 -16.54
C GLN A 186 33.45 11.85 -17.37
N LEU A 187 32.45 11.29 -16.68
CA LEU A 187 31.26 10.67 -17.30
C LEU A 187 30.00 11.53 -17.13
N ILE A 188 30.03 12.47 -16.19
CA ILE A 188 28.94 13.42 -15.94
C ILE A 188 29.02 14.58 -16.93
N THR A 189 27.88 14.95 -17.50
CA THR A 189 27.76 16.08 -18.44
C THR A 189 26.75 17.13 -17.94
N ILE A 190 26.64 18.28 -18.64
CA ILE A 190 25.66 19.32 -18.28
C ILE A 190 24.23 18.83 -18.48
N GLU A 191 24.01 17.96 -19.46
CA GLU A 191 22.71 17.35 -19.75
C GLU A 191 22.22 16.51 -18.56
N ASP A 192 23.11 15.85 -17.82
CA ASP A 192 22.76 15.11 -16.62
C ASP A 192 22.14 16.02 -15.55
N TYR A 193 22.70 17.21 -15.38
CA TYR A 193 22.11 18.20 -14.49
C TYR A 193 20.75 18.63 -15.03
N LEU A 194 20.65 19.08 -16.28
CA LEU A 194 19.40 19.54 -16.91
C LEU A 194 18.26 18.50 -16.88
N SER A 195 18.57 17.21 -16.72
CA SER A 195 17.60 16.12 -16.66
C SER A 195 16.91 15.93 -15.30
N PHE A 196 17.23 16.71 -14.26
CA PHE A 196 16.68 16.50 -12.91
C PHE A 196 15.15 16.41 -12.87
N ASN A 197 14.45 17.12 -13.77
CA ASN A 197 13.00 17.06 -13.86
C ASN A 197 12.44 15.70 -14.34
N ASP A 198 13.25 14.83 -14.91
CA ASP A 198 12.85 13.49 -15.35
C ASP A 198 12.85 12.46 -14.21
N TYR A 199 13.37 12.83 -13.04
CA TYR A 199 13.55 11.93 -11.89
C TYR A 199 12.65 12.33 -10.72
N ASP A 200 12.17 11.36 -9.96
CA ASP A 200 11.34 11.59 -8.77
C ASP A 200 12.19 11.89 -7.54
N LEU A 201 13.41 11.33 -7.53
CA LEU A 201 14.44 11.54 -6.53
C LEU A 201 15.76 11.89 -7.20
N VAL A 202 16.42 12.95 -6.73
CA VAL A 202 17.76 13.34 -7.18
C VAL A 202 18.68 13.42 -5.97
N HIS A 203 19.80 12.70 -6.02
CA HIS A 203 20.86 12.77 -5.04
C HIS A 203 22.16 13.20 -5.71
N LEU A 204 22.69 14.35 -5.30
CA LEU A 204 23.93 14.93 -5.80
C LEU A 204 24.93 15.04 -4.65
N GLY A 205 25.96 14.19 -4.65
CA GLY A 205 27.09 14.25 -3.72
C GLY A 205 28.29 14.91 -4.39
N THR A 206 28.58 16.17 -4.05
CA THR A 206 29.61 16.98 -4.73
C THR A 206 30.24 18.02 -3.79
N HIS A 207 31.18 18.82 -4.29
CA HIS A 207 31.68 19.98 -3.55
C HIS A 207 30.79 21.19 -3.73
N GLY A 208 30.78 22.04 -2.70
CA GLY A 208 30.14 23.34 -2.73
C GLY A 208 31.08 24.37 -2.13
N SER A 209 30.93 25.62 -2.54
CA SER A 209 31.66 26.74 -1.95
C SER A 209 30.83 28.01 -1.96
N GLN A 210 31.06 28.85 -0.97
CA GLN A 210 30.71 30.26 -1.05
C GLN A 210 31.87 31.00 -1.71
N THR A 211 31.66 31.58 -2.88
CA THR A 211 32.61 32.56 -3.45
C THR A 211 31.90 33.84 -3.85
N CYS A 212 32.59 34.96 -3.74
CA CYS A 212 32.17 36.23 -4.34
C CYS A 212 32.90 36.31 -5.67
N ASN A 213 32.16 36.38 -6.78
CA ASN A 213 32.64 36.27 -8.18
C ASN A 213 34.01 35.58 -8.42
N VAL A 214 33.99 34.41 -9.08
CA VAL A 214 35.24 33.77 -9.52
C VAL A 214 35.88 34.54 -10.69
N GLU A 215 36.83 35.43 -10.40
CA GLU A 215 37.77 35.99 -11.39
C GLU A 215 39.16 35.33 -11.25
N GLY A 216 39.49 34.38 -12.12
CA GLY A 216 40.80 33.72 -12.13
C GLY A 216 40.97 32.60 -11.10
N GLU A 217 42.19 32.42 -10.57
CA GLU A 217 42.53 31.43 -9.51
C GLU A 217 42.39 32.01 -8.08
N ILE A 218 42.05 33.30 -7.95
CA ILE A 218 41.99 34.00 -6.65
C ILE A 218 40.55 34.44 -6.40
N ILE A 219 39.96 33.97 -5.30
CA ILE A 219 38.63 34.38 -4.84
C ILE A 219 38.72 35.83 -4.37
N THR A 220 38.22 36.78 -5.16
CA THR A 220 38.15 38.19 -4.77
C THR A 220 36.82 38.45 -4.05
N MET A 221 36.86 38.87 -2.78
CA MET A 221 35.66 39.22 -2.03
C MET A 221 34.98 40.47 -2.62
N THR A 222 34.11 40.27 -3.61
CA THR A 222 33.17 41.28 -4.11
C THR A 222 31.85 41.24 -3.34
N SER A 223 30.99 42.25 -3.49
CA SER A 223 29.67 42.29 -2.84
C SER A 223 28.63 41.32 -3.44
N ASN A 224 28.95 40.68 -4.57
CA ASN A 224 28.07 39.72 -5.27
C ASN A 224 28.57 38.29 -5.04
N CYS A 225 28.21 37.71 -3.90
CA CYS A 225 28.52 36.31 -3.59
C CYS A 225 27.32 35.40 -3.87
N HIS A 226 27.62 34.22 -4.37
CA HIS A 226 26.67 33.17 -4.70
C HIS A 226 27.18 31.84 -4.16
N THR A 227 26.25 30.92 -3.93
CA THR A 227 26.57 29.51 -3.75
C THR A 227 27.02 28.92 -5.09
N TYR A 228 28.13 28.19 -5.10
CA TYR A 228 28.63 27.47 -6.26
C TYR A 228 28.64 25.98 -5.97
N ILE A 229 27.96 25.21 -6.81
CA ILE A 229 27.92 23.76 -6.73
C ILE A 229 28.85 23.21 -7.82
N ALA A 230 29.89 22.49 -7.42
CA ALA A 230 30.88 21.96 -8.35
C ALA A 230 30.24 20.89 -9.25
N SER A 231 30.38 21.03 -10.57
CA SER A 231 29.81 20.06 -11.51
C SER A 231 30.69 18.82 -11.72
N GLY A 232 31.97 18.88 -11.33
CA GLY A 232 32.98 17.86 -11.63
C GLY A 232 33.39 17.81 -13.11
N ILE A 233 32.89 18.72 -13.95
CA ILE A 233 33.27 18.86 -15.35
C ILE A 233 34.50 19.77 -15.42
N THR A 234 35.69 19.15 -15.49
CA THR A 234 36.98 19.84 -15.45
C THR A 234 37.67 19.85 -16.82
N PHE A 235 38.40 20.92 -17.11
CA PHE A 235 39.15 21.12 -18.35
C PHE A 235 40.53 21.72 -18.06
N LYS A 236 41.50 21.49 -18.95
CA LYS A 236 42.90 21.90 -18.76
C LYS A 236 43.31 23.13 -19.56
N THR A 237 42.60 23.43 -20.65
CA THR A 237 43.01 24.46 -21.61
C THR A 237 41.97 25.56 -21.72
N LYS A 238 42.43 26.79 -22.02
CA LYS A 238 41.56 27.94 -22.26
C LYS A 238 40.71 27.73 -23.52
N GLU A 239 41.24 27.05 -24.52
CA GLU A 239 40.52 26.67 -25.74
C GLU A 239 39.30 25.80 -25.40
N ARG A 240 39.48 24.79 -24.56
CA ARG A 240 38.37 23.91 -24.14
C ARG A 240 37.34 24.67 -23.30
N SER A 241 37.78 25.59 -22.44
CA SER A 241 36.87 26.48 -21.70
C SER A 241 36.01 27.32 -22.67
N ARG A 242 36.63 27.88 -23.73
CA ARG A 242 35.92 28.68 -24.74
C ARG A 242 34.92 27.84 -25.53
N GLU A 243 35.28 26.62 -25.94
CA GLU A 243 34.38 25.69 -26.62
C GLU A 243 33.16 25.36 -25.76
N LEU A 244 33.35 25.02 -24.48
CA LEU A 244 32.26 24.69 -23.57
C LEU A 244 31.35 25.91 -23.31
N ARG A 245 31.92 27.11 -23.19
CA ARG A 245 31.14 28.36 -23.06
C ARG A 245 30.28 28.61 -24.29
N GLU A 246 30.80 28.38 -25.49
CA GLU A 246 30.03 28.53 -26.73
C GLU A 246 28.95 27.45 -26.86
N GLN A 247 29.29 26.20 -26.54
CA GLN A 247 28.36 25.06 -26.53
C GLN A 247 27.18 25.30 -25.59
N PHE A 248 27.44 25.85 -24.40
CA PHE A 248 26.43 26.06 -23.36
C PHE A 248 26.02 27.52 -23.17
N LYS A 249 26.22 28.38 -24.18
CA LYS A 249 25.89 29.82 -24.09
C LYS A 249 24.42 30.13 -23.75
N ASN A 250 23.52 29.20 -24.06
CA ASN A 250 22.09 29.32 -23.79
C ASN A 250 21.68 28.69 -22.44
N VAL A 251 22.61 28.08 -21.70
CA VAL A 251 22.35 27.51 -20.39
C VAL A 251 22.67 28.56 -19.33
N SER A 252 21.62 29.06 -18.68
CA SER A 252 21.76 30.10 -17.65
C SER A 252 22.37 29.55 -16.36
N GLY A 253 23.07 30.40 -15.62
CA GLY A 253 23.59 30.07 -14.29
C GLY A 253 24.80 29.14 -14.24
N LEU A 254 25.46 28.88 -15.37
CA LEU A 254 26.77 28.22 -15.39
C LEU A 254 27.88 29.24 -15.12
N ALA A 255 28.71 28.95 -14.12
CA ALA A 255 29.93 29.70 -13.84
C ALA A 255 31.15 28.90 -14.27
N PHE A 256 32.07 29.53 -14.97
CA PHE A 256 33.24 28.87 -15.53
C PHE A 256 34.50 29.46 -14.91
N THR A 257 35.26 28.60 -14.23
CA THR A 257 36.58 28.90 -13.69
C THR A 257 37.66 28.55 -14.72
N PRO A 258 38.96 28.79 -14.46
CA PRO A 258 40.04 28.36 -15.35
C PRO A 258 40.06 26.84 -15.61
N THR A 259 39.49 26.02 -14.70
CA THR A 259 39.62 24.57 -14.77
C THR A 259 38.32 23.78 -14.63
N GLU A 260 37.19 24.40 -14.32
CA GLU A 260 35.92 23.69 -14.02
C GLU A 260 34.67 24.56 -14.23
N ILE A 261 33.54 23.89 -14.50
CA ILE A 261 32.18 24.47 -14.50
C ILE A 261 31.50 24.30 -13.13
N PHE A 262 30.84 25.34 -12.64
CA PHE A 262 30.02 25.34 -11.43
C PHE A 262 28.58 25.73 -11.77
N LEU A 263 27.65 25.23 -10.97
CA LEU A 263 26.23 25.55 -11.05
C LEU A 263 25.90 26.57 -9.96
N THR A 264 25.24 27.66 -10.34
CA THR A 264 24.77 28.70 -9.41
C THR A 264 23.27 28.53 -9.14
N PRO A 265 22.68 29.19 -8.12
CA PRO A 265 21.24 29.16 -7.89
C PRO A 265 20.42 29.52 -9.15
N ALA A 266 20.93 30.44 -9.99
CA ALA A 266 20.28 30.83 -11.24
C ALA A 266 20.18 29.67 -12.26
N PHE A 267 21.06 28.67 -12.19
CA PHE A 267 20.95 27.47 -13.03
C PHE A 267 19.69 26.69 -12.69
N PHE A 268 19.44 26.44 -11.41
CA PHE A 268 18.26 25.69 -10.95
C PHE A 268 16.97 26.45 -11.22
N ALA A 269 16.96 27.77 -11.00
CA ALA A 269 15.81 28.62 -11.29
C ALA A 269 15.45 28.61 -12.80
N ALA A 270 16.46 28.63 -13.67
CA ALA A 270 16.25 28.62 -15.12
C ALA A 270 15.91 27.23 -15.69
N ALA A 271 16.60 26.19 -15.21
CA ALA A 271 16.43 24.82 -15.69
C ALA A 271 15.12 24.20 -15.20
N TYR A 272 14.65 24.57 -14.01
CA TYR A 272 13.48 23.97 -13.38
C TYR A 272 12.50 25.03 -12.86
N PRO A 273 11.77 25.72 -13.75
CA PRO A 273 10.86 26.79 -13.34
C PRO A 273 9.66 26.28 -12.50
N ASN A 274 9.32 25.00 -12.62
CA ASN A 274 8.26 24.37 -11.84
C ASN A 274 8.66 22.94 -11.48
N VAL A 275 8.71 22.64 -10.18
CA VAL A 275 9.15 21.36 -9.67
C VAL A 275 8.10 20.77 -8.74
N ASN A 276 7.50 19.64 -9.11
CA ASN A 276 6.36 19.07 -8.38
C ASN A 276 6.56 17.58 -8.03
N ASN A 277 6.19 17.22 -6.81
CA ASN A 277 6.29 15.91 -6.17
C ASN A 277 7.69 15.29 -6.29
N LYS A 278 8.74 16.00 -5.86
CA LYS A 278 10.13 15.54 -5.94
C LYS A 278 10.88 15.61 -4.62
N LEU A 279 11.90 14.77 -4.50
CA LEU A 279 12.92 14.87 -3.47
C LEU A 279 14.26 15.24 -4.07
N PHE A 280 14.90 16.28 -3.55
CA PHE A 280 16.28 16.63 -3.84
C PHE A 280 17.16 16.46 -2.61
N VAL A 281 18.32 15.85 -2.80
CA VAL A 281 19.40 15.80 -1.82
C VAL A 281 20.63 16.42 -2.47
N TYR A 282 20.97 17.63 -2.08
CA TYR A 282 22.17 18.34 -2.51
C TYR A 282 23.19 18.30 -1.39
N SER A 283 24.00 17.25 -1.40
CA SER A 283 25.05 17.06 -0.43
C SER A 283 26.33 17.72 -0.94
N ALA A 284 26.47 19.00 -0.58
CA ALA A 284 27.65 19.79 -0.84
C ALA A 284 27.89 20.76 0.31
N CYS A 285 29.14 21.19 0.49
CA CYS A 285 29.52 22.12 1.55
C CYS A 285 28.90 23.51 1.33
N GLN A 286 28.60 24.20 2.44
CA GLN A 286 28.29 25.64 2.49
C GLN A 286 27.04 26.10 1.71
N LEU A 287 26.08 25.21 1.41
CA LEU A 287 24.89 25.59 0.65
C LEU A 287 23.91 26.48 1.44
N GLY A 288 23.93 26.41 2.77
CA GLY A 288 22.99 27.16 3.61
C GLY A 288 23.48 28.53 4.10
N GLN A 289 24.74 28.90 3.89
CA GLN A 289 25.32 30.13 4.49
C GLN A 289 24.64 31.42 3.99
N ARG A 290 24.11 31.42 2.76
CA ARG A 290 23.46 32.61 2.15
C ARG A 290 21.94 32.50 2.00
N GLY A 291 21.40 31.29 2.12
CA GLY A 291 19.99 31.00 1.83
C GLY A 291 19.59 31.15 0.36
N ASP A 292 20.52 31.37 -0.58
CA ASP A 292 20.19 31.58 -1.99
C ASP A 292 19.69 30.32 -2.70
N ILE A 293 20.26 29.15 -2.38
CA ILE A 293 19.74 27.85 -2.82
C ILE A 293 18.35 27.60 -2.23
N GLU A 294 18.17 27.82 -0.93
CA GLU A 294 16.88 27.67 -0.25
C GLU A 294 15.82 28.55 -0.89
N ASN A 295 16.09 29.84 -1.07
CA ASN A 295 15.19 30.79 -1.73
C ASN A 295 14.82 30.37 -3.17
N VAL A 296 15.80 29.87 -3.94
CA VAL A 296 15.51 29.35 -5.28
C VAL A 296 14.57 28.15 -5.19
N PHE A 297 14.82 27.20 -4.31
CA PHE A 297 13.96 26.03 -4.14
C PHE A 297 12.58 26.38 -3.59
N GLU A 298 12.47 27.31 -2.65
CA GLU A 298 11.19 27.85 -2.20
C GLU A 298 10.39 28.48 -3.35
N SER A 299 11.07 29.10 -4.33
CA SER A 299 10.40 29.69 -5.49
C SER A 299 9.94 28.65 -6.51
N ILE A 300 10.75 27.62 -6.81
CA ILE A 300 10.47 26.66 -7.89
C ILE A 300 9.73 25.40 -7.44
N LEU A 301 9.87 24.98 -6.18
CA LEU A 301 9.14 23.83 -5.65
C LEU A 301 7.66 24.18 -5.56
N GLN A 302 6.80 23.33 -6.10
CA GLN A 302 5.35 23.36 -5.89
C GLN A 302 4.98 22.39 -4.76
N ASN A 303 5.57 21.20 -4.82
CA ASN A 303 5.46 20.17 -3.79
C ASN A 303 6.75 19.35 -3.72
N GLY A 304 7.39 19.23 -2.57
CA GLY A 304 8.62 18.44 -2.41
C GLY A 304 9.51 18.89 -1.27
N GLN A 305 10.68 18.25 -1.17
CA GLN A 305 11.69 18.57 -0.17
C GLN A 305 13.08 18.67 -0.80
N LEU A 306 13.90 19.56 -0.24
CA LEU A 306 15.32 19.70 -0.52
C LEU A 306 16.12 19.49 0.76
N PHE A 307 17.11 18.60 0.73
CA PHE A 307 18.11 18.44 1.78
C PHE A 307 19.44 19.04 1.38
N TYR A 308 20.09 19.79 2.27
CA TYR A 308 21.36 20.46 2.02
C TYR A 308 22.15 20.72 3.32
N TRP A 309 23.45 20.96 3.21
CA TRP A 309 24.30 21.28 4.36
C TRP A 309 24.48 22.78 4.55
N GLN A 310 24.36 23.22 5.81
CA GLN A 310 24.56 24.62 6.17
C GLN A 310 26.01 25.07 5.91
N ASN A 311 26.98 24.34 6.45
CA ASN A 311 28.41 24.64 6.42
C ASN A 311 29.21 23.45 5.83
N ASN A 312 30.53 23.44 5.98
CA ASN A 312 31.38 22.33 5.58
C ASN A 312 30.95 21.02 6.24
N VAL A 313 30.91 19.91 5.49
CA VAL A 313 30.59 18.59 6.03
C VAL A 313 31.67 17.59 5.63
N ILE A 314 32.02 16.70 6.56
CA ILE A 314 32.92 15.58 6.27
C ILE A 314 32.11 14.50 5.54
N ALA A 315 32.60 14.02 4.40
CA ALA A 315 31.88 13.05 3.55
C ALA A 315 31.42 11.80 4.32
N ALA A 316 32.23 11.28 5.23
CA ALA A 316 31.87 10.12 6.06
C ALA A 316 30.66 10.39 6.98
N ASP A 317 30.51 11.62 7.49
CA ASP A 317 29.37 11.98 8.34
C ASP A 317 28.13 12.26 7.49
N ALA A 318 28.29 12.87 6.30
CA ALA A 318 27.21 12.96 5.33
C ALA A 318 26.66 11.58 4.94
N LYS A 319 27.56 10.61 4.68
CA LYS A 319 27.19 9.22 4.38
C LYS A 319 26.40 8.58 5.52
N LYS A 320 26.78 8.79 6.79
CA LYS A 320 26.02 8.27 7.95
C LYS A 320 24.66 8.95 8.09
N ALA A 321 24.60 10.26 7.94
CA ALA A 321 23.37 11.04 8.06
C ALA A 321 22.34 10.60 7.01
N PHE A 322 22.74 10.55 5.74
CA PHE A 322 21.88 10.06 4.67
C PHE A 322 21.61 8.56 4.79
N GLY A 323 22.56 7.76 5.29
CA GLY A 323 22.33 6.36 5.64
C GLY A 323 21.12 6.20 6.56
N SER A 324 21.11 6.94 7.68
CA SER A 324 20.00 6.97 8.63
C SER A 324 18.71 7.49 7.99
N LEU A 325 18.78 8.55 7.19
CA LEU A 325 17.62 9.15 6.53
C LEU A 325 16.94 8.15 5.58
N TYR A 326 17.71 7.51 4.69
CA TYR A 326 17.18 6.50 3.77
C TYR A 326 16.68 5.25 4.51
N ASP A 327 17.29 4.85 5.62
CA ASP A 327 16.76 3.73 6.42
C ASP A 327 15.37 4.03 6.99
N ARG A 328 15.16 5.24 7.51
CA ARG A 328 13.83 5.68 7.98
C ARG A 328 12.83 5.71 6.81
N MET A 329 13.19 6.33 5.69
CA MET A 329 12.29 6.43 4.53
C MET A 329 11.97 5.09 3.86
N LEU A 330 12.89 4.12 3.85
CA LEU A 330 12.72 2.85 3.12
C LEU A 330 12.25 1.70 4.01
N GLN A 331 12.76 1.58 5.23
CA GLN A 331 12.44 0.46 6.13
C GLN A 331 11.21 0.75 6.98
N TYR A 332 11.06 1.99 7.45
CA TYR A 332 9.90 2.42 8.24
C TYR A 332 8.83 3.04 7.34
N GLY A 333 9.16 3.35 6.08
CA GLY A 333 8.27 4.04 5.16
C GLY A 333 7.94 5.46 5.61
N GLU A 334 8.82 6.13 6.37
CA GLU A 334 8.54 7.48 6.84
C GLU A 334 8.57 8.50 5.68
N THR A 335 7.73 9.53 5.78
CA THR A 335 7.85 10.70 4.90
C THR A 335 9.20 11.39 5.10
N ALA A 336 9.70 12.11 4.10
CA ALA A 336 10.98 12.81 4.17
C ALA A 336 11.09 13.78 5.37
N PRO A 337 10.08 14.61 5.71
CA PRO A 337 10.11 15.40 6.93
C PRO A 337 10.23 14.58 8.22
N THR A 338 9.39 13.54 8.37
CA THR A 338 9.42 12.67 9.56
C THR A 338 10.74 11.92 9.68
N ALA A 339 11.24 11.38 8.57
CA ALA A 339 12.55 10.73 8.50
C ALA A 339 13.66 11.69 8.93
N PHE A 340 13.62 12.93 8.46
CA PHE A 340 14.59 13.97 8.85
C PHE A 340 14.50 14.32 10.33
N GLU A 341 13.31 14.46 10.89
CA GLU A 341 13.09 14.68 12.33
C GLU A 341 13.63 13.52 13.17
N ASN A 342 13.57 12.30 12.65
CA ASN A 342 14.00 11.09 13.35
C ASN A 342 15.46 10.68 13.10
N VAL A 343 16.16 11.30 12.13
CA VAL A 343 17.62 11.15 12.04
C VAL A 343 18.24 11.60 13.37
N PRO A 344 19.12 10.80 14.01
CA PRO A 344 19.74 11.15 15.27
C PRO A 344 20.36 12.54 15.25
N ASP A 345 20.12 13.34 16.29
CA ASP A 345 20.62 14.72 16.35
C ASP A 345 22.14 14.79 16.15
N VAL A 346 22.90 13.81 16.65
CA VAL A 346 24.35 13.69 16.46
C VAL A 346 24.80 13.53 15.01
N LEU A 347 23.88 13.20 14.09
CA LEU A 347 24.13 13.04 12.65
C LEU A 347 23.60 14.21 11.81
N LYS A 348 22.85 15.15 12.40
CA LYS A 348 22.25 16.27 11.65
C LYS A 348 22.41 17.64 12.30
N LYS A 349 22.73 17.72 13.59
CA LYS A 349 22.97 18.95 14.35
C LYS A 349 24.38 18.95 14.92
N ASN A 350 25.01 20.12 14.93
CA ASN A 350 26.29 20.35 15.60
C ASN A 350 27.40 19.36 15.18
N LEU A 351 27.43 18.96 13.90
CA LEU A 351 28.50 18.13 13.39
C LEU A 351 29.78 18.96 13.32
N ARG A 352 30.84 18.46 13.97
CA ARG A 352 32.14 19.14 14.01
C ARG A 352 32.76 19.15 12.63
N THR A 353 33.21 20.33 12.22
CA THR A 353 33.97 20.53 10.99
C THR A 353 35.07 21.55 11.26
N PHE A 354 35.96 21.74 10.30
CA PHE A 354 37.10 22.64 10.46
C PHE A 354 37.12 23.64 9.31
N GLU A 355 37.27 24.91 9.64
CA GLU A 355 37.56 25.97 8.68
C GLU A 355 39.01 26.41 8.84
N SER A 356 39.74 26.49 7.73
CA SER A 356 41.12 26.98 7.72
C SER A 356 41.10 28.50 7.87
N GLU A 357 41.71 29.02 8.93
CA GLU A 357 41.89 30.46 9.11
C GLU A 357 43.14 30.91 8.34
N GLU A 358 42.96 31.35 7.08
CA GLU A 358 44.05 31.75 6.16
C GLU A 358 45.04 32.76 6.76
N LYS A 359 44.63 33.57 7.73
CA LYS A 359 45.46 34.61 8.35
C LYS A 359 46.37 34.11 9.47
N ARG A 360 46.10 32.94 10.05
CA ARG A 360 46.87 32.37 11.18
C ARG A 360 47.50 31.01 10.87
N GLY A 361 47.01 30.30 9.85
CA GLY A 361 47.42 28.93 9.57
C GLY A 361 46.84 27.90 10.57
N ASP A 362 45.91 28.33 11.42
CA ASP A 362 45.18 27.50 12.38
C ASP A 362 43.82 27.08 11.82
N SER A 363 43.31 25.92 12.24
CA SER A 363 41.95 25.48 11.95
C SER A 363 40.98 25.88 13.08
N ILE A 364 39.91 26.59 12.76
CA ILE A 364 38.84 26.88 13.72
C ILE A 364 37.81 25.75 13.67
N GLU A 365 37.45 25.20 14.83
CA GLU A 365 36.33 24.27 14.95
C GLU A 365 35.03 25.04 14.69
N VAL A 366 34.30 24.62 13.66
CA VAL A 366 32.98 25.11 13.30
C VAL A 366 31.99 23.96 13.32
N TYR A 367 30.70 24.28 13.32
CA TYR A 367 29.62 23.29 13.35
C TYR A 367 28.79 23.37 12.08
N THR A 368 28.40 22.21 11.53
CA THR A 368 27.46 22.13 10.41
C THR A 368 26.14 21.47 10.82
N TYR A 369 25.12 21.74 10.02
CA TYR A 369 23.75 21.28 10.20
C TYR A 369 23.22 20.76 8.87
N LEU A 370 22.58 19.60 8.89
CA LEU A 370 21.73 19.18 7.79
C LEU A 370 20.44 20.01 7.86
N LYS A 371 20.08 20.64 6.76
CA LYS A 371 18.88 21.45 6.61
C LYS A 371 17.92 20.77 5.65
N MET A 372 16.64 21.10 5.81
CA MET A 372 15.57 20.68 4.92
C MET A 372 14.71 21.89 4.59
N ALA A 373 14.55 22.19 3.31
CA ALA A 373 13.51 23.09 2.83
C ALA A 373 12.32 22.23 2.37
N THR A 374 11.11 22.62 2.75
CA THR A 374 9.87 21.89 2.43
C THR A 374 8.84 22.84 1.87
N LYS A 375 8.16 22.41 0.79
CA LYS A 375 7.00 23.11 0.25
C LYS A 375 5.93 22.09 -0.12
N GLY A 376 4.68 22.35 0.29
CA GLY A 376 3.56 21.43 0.05
C GLY A 376 3.54 20.22 1.00
N ASN A 377 3.14 19.08 0.46
CA ASN A 377 2.89 17.82 1.15
C ASN A 377 4.17 17.13 1.66
N ALA A 378 4.05 16.34 2.72
CA ALA A 378 5.13 15.50 3.23
C ALA A 378 5.29 14.26 2.33
N MET A 379 6.44 14.10 1.68
CA MET A 379 6.60 13.09 0.63
C MET A 379 7.20 11.79 1.14
N HIS A 380 6.56 10.67 0.81
CA HIS A 380 7.15 9.33 0.80
C HIS A 380 7.99 9.13 -0.46
N ILE A 381 9.16 8.51 -0.33
CA ILE A 381 9.97 8.14 -1.51
C ILE A 381 9.55 6.78 -2.10
N ILE A 382 8.80 5.97 -1.36
CA ILE A 382 8.24 4.68 -1.78
C ILE A 382 6.72 4.73 -1.81
N GLU A 383 6.11 3.72 -2.38
CA GLU A 383 4.67 3.48 -2.17
C GLU A 383 4.50 2.75 -0.83
N PRO A 384 3.83 3.35 0.18
CA PRO A 384 3.76 2.79 1.54
C PRO A 384 2.69 1.71 1.67
N ILE A 385 2.56 0.86 0.64
CA ILE A 385 1.62 -0.25 0.58
C ILE A 385 2.26 -1.45 -0.13
N SER A 386 2.07 -2.64 0.44
CA SER A 386 2.51 -3.93 -0.11
C SER A 386 1.43 -5.00 0.04
N PHE A 387 1.05 -5.70 -1.04
CA PHE A 387 0.32 -6.97 -0.96
C PHE A 387 1.23 -8.04 -0.36
N ILE A 388 0.76 -8.74 0.67
CA ILE A 388 1.52 -9.76 1.39
C ILE A 388 0.89 -11.13 1.15
N ASP A 389 1.73 -12.09 0.79
CA ASP A 389 1.35 -13.50 0.80
C ASP A 389 1.22 -13.95 2.26
N GLU A 390 0.00 -14.31 2.66
CA GLU A 390 -0.33 -14.66 4.04
C GLU A 390 0.47 -15.88 4.55
N LYS A 391 0.87 -16.79 3.67
CA LYS A 391 1.59 -18.02 4.01
C LYS A 391 3.07 -17.76 4.25
N THR A 392 3.69 -16.97 3.37
CA THR A 392 5.13 -16.69 3.45
C THR A 392 5.44 -15.46 4.31
N LYS A 393 4.43 -14.62 4.58
CA LYS A 393 4.57 -13.30 5.20
C LYS A 393 5.55 -12.39 4.46
N LYS A 394 5.71 -12.63 3.15
CA LYS A 394 6.54 -11.84 2.25
C LYS A 394 5.64 -11.12 1.25
N GLU A 395 6.19 -10.07 0.65
CA GLU A 395 5.51 -9.39 -0.43
C GLU A 395 5.16 -10.35 -1.57
N LEU A 396 3.92 -10.25 -2.05
CA LEU A 396 3.39 -11.03 -3.13
C LEU A 396 4.19 -10.77 -4.41
N GLN A 397 4.45 -11.82 -5.19
CA GLN A 397 5.25 -11.73 -6.41
C GLN A 397 4.35 -11.86 -7.65
N GLU A 398 4.73 -11.17 -8.73
CA GLU A 398 4.03 -11.22 -10.01
C GLU A 398 3.85 -12.67 -10.50
N GLY A 399 2.65 -12.99 -10.97
CA GLY A 399 2.30 -14.33 -11.48
C GLY A 399 2.09 -15.40 -10.41
N THR A 400 2.19 -15.07 -9.12
CA THR A 400 1.89 -16.01 -8.03
C THR A 400 0.45 -16.50 -8.15
N VAL A 401 0.23 -17.81 -8.00
CA VAL A 401 -1.12 -18.37 -7.92
C VAL A 401 -1.77 -17.92 -6.62
N TYR A 402 -2.83 -17.12 -6.72
CA TYR A 402 -3.52 -16.52 -5.59
C TYR A 402 -4.74 -17.36 -5.18
N PRO A 403 -4.99 -17.54 -3.87
CA PRO A 403 -6.07 -18.40 -3.38
C PRO A 403 -7.43 -17.70 -3.47
N PHE A 404 -7.96 -17.55 -4.68
CA PHE A 404 -9.36 -17.17 -4.89
C PHE A 404 -10.28 -18.34 -4.49
N GLU A 405 -11.38 -18.03 -3.81
CA GLU A 405 -12.38 -18.98 -3.32
C GLU A 405 -13.64 -18.90 -4.20
N GLY A 406 -13.98 -19.99 -4.89
CA GLY A 406 -15.14 -20.09 -5.78
C GLY A 406 -14.88 -21.02 -6.98
N VAL A 407 -15.86 -21.12 -7.90
CA VAL A 407 -15.73 -21.87 -9.15
C VAL A 407 -15.61 -20.87 -10.29
N PHE A 408 -14.46 -20.87 -10.96
CA PHE A 408 -14.23 -20.04 -12.14
C PHE A 408 -15.16 -20.44 -13.29
N GLU A 409 -15.65 -19.45 -14.03
CA GLU A 409 -16.50 -19.56 -15.22
C GLU A 409 -17.88 -20.21 -14.95
N ASP A 410 -18.45 -19.96 -13.76
CA ASP A 410 -19.79 -20.40 -13.35
C ASP A 410 -20.85 -19.29 -13.26
N ASP A 411 -20.52 -18.08 -13.72
CA ASP A 411 -21.30 -16.85 -13.65
C ASP A 411 -21.57 -16.33 -12.22
N ARG A 412 -20.84 -16.80 -11.20
CA ARG A 412 -20.94 -16.33 -9.81
C ARG A 412 -19.66 -15.61 -9.37
N PRO A 413 -19.76 -14.57 -8.52
CA PRO A 413 -18.58 -13.90 -8.01
C PRO A 413 -17.76 -14.75 -7.04
N GLU A 414 -16.43 -14.73 -7.18
CA GLU A 414 -15.53 -15.32 -6.18
C GLU A 414 -15.36 -14.43 -4.94
N GLU A 415 -14.80 -15.03 -3.88
CA GLU A 415 -14.31 -14.36 -2.68
C GLU A 415 -12.79 -14.52 -2.59
N ALA A 416 -12.10 -13.57 -1.95
CA ALA A 416 -10.71 -13.74 -1.57
C ALA A 416 -10.38 -12.94 -0.33
N SER A 417 -9.34 -13.38 0.40
CA SER A 417 -8.78 -12.62 1.50
C SER A 417 -7.52 -11.90 1.04
N PHE A 418 -7.34 -10.64 1.42
CA PHE A 418 -6.22 -9.80 1.01
C PHE A 418 -5.47 -9.29 2.23
N THR A 419 -4.19 -9.66 2.37
CA THR A 419 -3.32 -9.11 3.41
C THR A 419 -2.46 -7.99 2.82
N LEU A 420 -2.49 -6.82 3.43
CA LEU A 420 -1.76 -5.63 3.04
C LEU A 420 -0.81 -5.24 4.17
N GLU A 421 0.38 -4.80 3.82
CA GLU A 421 1.32 -4.12 4.71
C GLU A 421 1.31 -2.62 4.37
N PHE A 422 0.88 -1.80 5.33
CA PHE A 422 0.97 -0.35 5.29
C PHE A 422 2.20 0.10 6.07
N LEU A 423 2.96 1.05 5.52
CA LEU A 423 4.18 1.58 6.12
C LEU A 423 4.06 3.08 6.41
N GLY A 424 4.93 3.60 7.28
CA GLY A 424 5.11 5.03 7.53
C GLY A 424 4.27 5.59 8.66
N TYR A 425 3.37 4.80 9.24
CA TYR A 425 2.41 5.27 10.24
C TYR A 425 2.19 4.22 11.32
N THR A 426 2.01 4.69 12.54
CA THR A 426 1.47 3.90 13.64
C THR A 426 -0.04 3.70 13.43
N ALA A 427 -0.62 2.70 14.09
CA ALA A 427 -2.07 2.51 14.10
C ALA A 427 -2.81 3.79 14.58
N GLN A 428 -2.31 4.41 15.64
CA GLN A 428 -2.88 5.66 16.17
C GLN A 428 -2.86 6.79 15.12
N GLU A 429 -1.76 7.00 14.40
CA GLU A 429 -1.70 8.03 13.36
C GLU A 429 -2.65 7.76 12.19
N MET A 430 -2.87 6.48 11.83
CA MET A 430 -3.82 6.11 10.78
C MET A 430 -5.26 6.37 11.21
N GLU A 431 -5.60 6.07 12.47
CA GLU A 431 -6.90 6.36 13.06
C GLU A 431 -7.16 7.87 13.16
N GLU A 432 -6.23 8.63 13.77
CA GLU A 432 -6.35 10.08 13.94
C GLU A 432 -6.49 10.83 12.61
N LYS A 433 -5.87 10.32 11.54
CA LYS A 433 -5.91 10.91 10.20
C LYS A 433 -7.00 10.33 9.30
N ASN A 434 -7.87 9.46 9.82
CA ASN A 434 -8.93 8.79 9.07
C ASN A 434 -8.42 8.14 7.76
N MET A 435 -7.27 7.49 7.83
CA MET A 435 -6.70 6.81 6.66
C MET A 435 -7.56 5.61 6.28
N SER A 436 -7.65 5.35 4.98
CA SER A 436 -8.54 4.31 4.46
C SER A 436 -7.92 3.55 3.29
N PHE A 437 -8.52 2.41 2.94
CA PHE A 437 -8.04 1.54 1.88
C PHE A 437 -9.11 1.30 0.82
N SER A 438 -8.70 1.33 -0.45
CA SER A 438 -9.51 0.86 -1.57
C SER A 438 -8.80 -0.25 -2.32
N LEU A 439 -9.57 -1.21 -2.82
CA LEU A 439 -9.09 -2.34 -3.62
C LEU A 439 -9.87 -2.42 -4.92
N LYS A 440 -9.15 -2.54 -6.04
CA LYS A 440 -9.72 -2.91 -7.33
C LYS A 440 -9.15 -4.24 -7.81
N VAL A 441 -10.00 -5.00 -8.51
CA VAL A 441 -9.66 -6.29 -9.11
C VAL A 441 -10.08 -6.27 -10.58
N ASP A 442 -9.11 -6.32 -11.49
CA ASP A 442 -9.21 -5.93 -12.91
C ASP A 442 -10.04 -4.66 -13.12
N GLY A 443 -9.66 -3.57 -12.46
CA GLY A 443 -10.31 -2.26 -12.56
C GLY A 443 -11.67 -2.14 -11.86
N THR A 444 -12.25 -3.24 -11.37
CA THR A 444 -13.53 -3.22 -10.62
C THR A 444 -13.29 -2.96 -9.14
N THR A 445 -13.91 -1.91 -8.59
CA THR A 445 -13.79 -1.57 -7.17
C THR A 445 -14.56 -2.55 -6.28
N VAL A 446 -13.82 -3.30 -5.46
CA VAL A 446 -14.36 -4.31 -4.54
C VAL A 446 -14.40 -3.80 -3.10
N LEU A 447 -13.43 -2.95 -2.72
CA LEU A 447 -13.43 -2.18 -1.47
C LEU A 447 -13.20 -0.71 -1.84
N ASP A 448 -13.97 0.20 -1.24
CA ASP A 448 -13.88 1.64 -1.51
C ASP A 448 -13.75 2.41 -0.20
N ARG A 449 -12.59 3.06 -0.01
CA ARG A 449 -12.25 3.90 1.15
C ARG A 449 -12.69 3.31 2.49
N VAL A 450 -12.41 2.02 2.68
CA VAL A 450 -12.76 1.29 3.90
C VAL A 450 -11.79 1.70 5.01
N PRO A 451 -12.28 2.27 6.13
CA PRO A 451 -11.46 2.42 7.33
C PRO A 451 -11.21 1.04 7.93
N PHE A 452 -10.03 0.84 8.50
CA PHE A 452 -9.64 -0.41 9.13
C PHE A 452 -9.16 -0.21 10.56
N LEU A 453 -9.22 1.02 11.08
CA LEU A 453 -8.95 1.38 12.46
C LEU A 453 -10.02 2.36 12.95
N PRO A 454 -10.38 2.33 14.25
CA PRO A 454 -9.92 1.37 15.25
C PRO A 454 -10.50 -0.05 15.03
N ASP A 455 -9.69 -1.07 15.31
CA ASP A 455 -10.09 -2.49 15.22
C ASP A 455 -10.83 -2.89 16.50
N ASN A 456 -12.10 -2.49 16.59
CA ASN A 456 -12.93 -2.65 17.78
C ASN A 456 -13.95 -3.80 17.68
N ASP A 457 -14.17 -4.34 16.47
CA ASP A 457 -15.12 -5.42 16.24
C ASP A 457 -14.40 -6.72 15.87
N PRO A 458 -14.20 -7.65 16.82
CA PRO A 458 -13.51 -8.92 16.54
C PRO A 458 -14.29 -9.85 15.59
N TYR A 459 -15.53 -9.49 15.22
CA TYR A 459 -16.37 -10.24 14.30
C TYR A 459 -16.44 -9.64 12.90
N ASP A 460 -15.79 -8.50 12.67
CA ASP A 460 -15.74 -7.91 11.34
C ASP A 460 -14.82 -8.74 10.40
N ALA A 461 -14.84 -8.39 9.13
CA ALA A 461 -14.05 -9.07 8.11
C ALA A 461 -12.65 -8.47 7.97
N ILE A 462 -12.18 -7.71 8.96
CA ILE A 462 -10.89 -7.04 8.98
C ILE A 462 -10.09 -7.66 10.14
N ASP A 463 -8.77 -7.65 10.01
CA ASP A 463 -7.87 -8.17 11.05
C ASP A 463 -6.62 -7.32 11.00
N VAL A 464 -6.39 -6.56 12.07
CA VAL A 464 -5.25 -5.65 12.14
C VAL A 464 -4.22 -6.20 13.12
N THR A 465 -3.00 -6.36 12.62
CA THR A 465 -1.86 -6.81 13.42
C THR A 465 -0.67 -5.88 13.22
N THR A 466 0.22 -5.88 14.21
CA THR A 466 1.49 -5.14 14.09
C THR A 466 2.36 -5.78 13.02
N GLY A 467 2.96 -4.95 12.18
CA GLY A 467 3.91 -5.38 11.17
C GLY A 467 5.32 -5.56 11.72
N LYS A 468 6.31 -5.37 10.85
CA LYS A 468 7.73 -5.62 11.16
C LYS A 468 8.33 -4.64 12.18
N ASN A 469 7.72 -3.47 12.35
CA ASN A 469 8.13 -2.42 13.28
C ASN A 469 6.92 -1.56 13.68
N GLU A 470 7.14 -0.58 14.56
CA GLU A 470 6.10 0.31 15.12
C GLU A 470 5.35 1.18 14.09
N LYS A 471 5.93 1.39 12.90
CA LYS A 471 5.36 2.16 11.79
C LYS A 471 4.85 1.27 10.66
N THR A 472 4.68 -0.01 10.94
CA THR A 472 4.18 -0.98 9.97
C THR A 472 2.94 -1.65 10.53
N THR A 473 1.88 -1.71 9.74
CA THR A 473 0.61 -2.35 10.10
C THR A 473 0.22 -3.34 9.02
N LEU A 474 -0.13 -4.55 9.44
CA LEU A 474 -0.66 -5.59 8.59
C LEU A 474 -2.17 -5.63 8.74
N VAL A 475 -2.89 -5.51 7.62
CA VAL A 475 -4.35 -5.55 7.60
C VAL A 475 -4.80 -6.65 6.67
N THR A 476 -5.66 -7.56 7.16
CA THR A 476 -6.25 -8.61 6.34
C THR A 476 -7.73 -8.36 6.14
N PHE A 477 -8.12 -8.04 4.91
CA PHE A 477 -9.53 -7.98 4.50
C PHE A 477 -9.98 -9.38 4.08
N LYS A 478 -10.67 -10.07 5.00
CA LYS A 478 -11.16 -11.43 4.83
C LYS A 478 -12.37 -11.45 3.91
N ARG A 479 -12.43 -12.44 3.00
CA ARG A 479 -13.64 -12.76 2.22
C ARG A 479 -14.24 -11.59 1.43
N THR A 480 -13.37 -10.78 0.83
CA THR A 480 -13.79 -9.71 -0.06
C THR A 480 -14.44 -10.31 -1.31
N LYS A 481 -15.70 -9.97 -1.57
CA LYS A 481 -16.44 -10.39 -2.77
C LYS A 481 -15.92 -9.65 -4.00
N LEU A 482 -15.52 -10.38 -5.04
CA LEU A 482 -14.90 -9.80 -6.22
C LEU A 482 -15.87 -9.17 -7.22
N LYS A 483 -17.19 -9.37 -7.01
CA LYS A 483 -18.30 -8.84 -7.84
C LYS A 483 -18.25 -9.26 -9.32
N LYS A 484 -17.41 -10.23 -9.67
CA LYS A 484 -17.27 -10.82 -11.01
C LYS A 484 -16.80 -12.26 -10.86
N ASP A 485 -17.11 -13.04 -11.88
CA ASP A 485 -16.58 -14.39 -12.11
C ASP A 485 -15.19 -14.28 -12.77
N LEU A 486 -14.20 -15.01 -12.25
CA LEU A 486 -12.82 -14.99 -12.71
C LEU A 486 -12.57 -16.08 -13.75
N LYS A 487 -11.72 -15.78 -14.73
CA LYS A 487 -11.27 -16.78 -15.70
C LYS A 487 -10.17 -17.64 -15.12
N LYS A 488 -10.16 -18.93 -15.43
CA LYS A 488 -9.07 -19.83 -15.03
C LYS A 488 -7.78 -19.58 -15.83
N ASN A 489 -6.65 -20.00 -15.27
CA ASN A 489 -5.29 -19.76 -15.81
C ASN A 489 -5.07 -18.30 -16.27
N SER A 490 -5.81 -17.35 -15.71
CA SER A 490 -5.79 -15.97 -16.14
C SER A 490 -4.90 -15.14 -15.23
N SER A 491 -4.54 -13.97 -15.74
CA SER A 491 -3.85 -12.93 -14.98
C SER A 491 -4.90 -11.99 -14.42
N VAL A 492 -4.90 -11.80 -13.09
CA VAL A 492 -5.79 -10.90 -12.37
C VAL A 492 -4.97 -9.75 -11.82
N LYS A 493 -5.26 -8.52 -12.24
CA LYS A 493 -4.67 -7.28 -11.73
C LYS A 493 -5.32 -6.92 -10.40
N LEU A 494 -4.53 -6.89 -9.34
CA LEU A 494 -4.90 -6.36 -8.03
C LEU A 494 -4.33 -4.95 -7.89
N GLU A 495 -5.17 -3.99 -7.51
CA GLU A 495 -4.77 -2.59 -7.32
C GLU A 495 -5.21 -2.09 -5.95
N GLY A 496 -4.24 -1.81 -5.09
CA GLY A 496 -4.45 -1.27 -3.75
C GLY A 496 -4.17 0.23 -3.70
N PHE A 497 -5.04 0.96 -3.02
CA PHE A 497 -4.93 2.41 -2.80
C PHE A 497 -4.98 2.68 -1.30
N PHE A 498 -3.88 3.18 -0.73
CA PHE A 498 -3.81 3.60 0.66
C PHE A 498 -4.01 5.10 0.74
N HIS A 499 -5.18 5.55 1.16
CA HIS A 499 -5.58 6.95 1.16
C HIS A 499 -5.08 7.66 2.43
N PHE A 500 -4.18 8.64 2.24
CA PHE A 500 -3.76 9.54 3.32
C PHE A 500 -4.76 10.70 3.51
N SER A 501 -5.51 11.02 2.45
CA SER A 501 -6.53 12.07 2.38
C SER A 501 -7.46 11.79 1.18
N GLU A 502 -8.37 12.72 0.87
CA GLU A 502 -9.23 12.59 -0.31
C GLU A 502 -8.42 12.53 -1.62
N GLU A 503 -7.41 13.38 -1.76
CA GLU A 503 -6.64 13.56 -2.99
C GLU A 503 -5.33 12.77 -3.02
N ASN A 504 -4.72 12.49 -1.87
CA ASN A 504 -3.40 11.87 -1.79
C ASN A 504 -3.47 10.42 -1.32
N TYR A 505 -2.76 9.54 -2.02
CA TYR A 505 -2.74 8.11 -1.74
C TYR A 505 -1.43 7.44 -2.19
N GLY A 506 -1.06 6.37 -1.47
CA GLY A 506 -0.11 5.37 -1.92
C GLY A 506 -0.79 4.34 -2.82
N TYR A 507 -0.05 3.77 -3.77
CA TYR A 507 -0.58 2.87 -4.79
C TYR A 507 0.30 1.65 -5.00
N GLN A 508 -0.35 0.50 -5.17
CA GLN A 508 0.31 -0.69 -5.68
C GLN A 508 -0.59 -1.46 -6.63
N SER A 509 -0.04 -1.83 -7.79
CA SER A 509 -0.57 -2.86 -8.68
C SER A 509 0.33 -4.09 -8.68
N ILE A 510 -0.28 -5.25 -8.84
CA ILE A 510 0.38 -6.53 -9.09
C ILE A 510 -0.55 -7.43 -9.89
N ASN A 511 -0.04 -8.23 -10.83
CA ASN A 511 -0.86 -9.29 -11.43
C ASN A 511 -0.55 -10.63 -10.78
N VAL A 512 -1.61 -11.32 -10.39
CA VAL A 512 -1.57 -12.66 -9.84
C VAL A 512 -2.20 -13.65 -10.81
N SER A 513 -1.97 -14.94 -10.62
CA SER A 513 -2.62 -15.99 -11.40
C SER A 513 -3.76 -16.62 -10.61
N THR A 514 -4.85 -16.97 -11.29
CA THR A 514 -5.92 -17.81 -10.71
C THR A 514 -5.49 -19.28 -10.58
N GLY A 515 -4.48 -19.72 -11.32
CA GLY A 515 -4.12 -21.14 -11.46
C GLY A 515 -5.17 -21.98 -12.21
N SER A 516 -4.97 -23.30 -12.22
CA SER A 516 -5.88 -24.27 -12.84
C SER A 516 -6.97 -24.75 -11.88
N SER A 517 -8.20 -24.80 -12.38
CA SER A 517 -9.38 -25.39 -11.75
C SER A 517 -9.68 -26.82 -12.24
N ASP A 518 -8.83 -27.39 -13.11
CA ASP A 518 -8.98 -28.76 -13.57
C ASP A 518 -8.65 -29.74 -12.44
N MET A 519 -9.40 -30.85 -12.39
CA MET A 519 -9.31 -31.77 -11.27
C MET A 519 -9.33 -33.21 -11.70
N ARG A 520 -8.45 -34.02 -11.12
CA ARG A 520 -8.70 -35.45 -10.94
C ARG A 520 -9.21 -35.68 -9.53
N ILE A 521 -10.32 -36.38 -9.41
CA ILE A 521 -10.99 -36.68 -8.14
C ILE A 521 -11.03 -38.19 -7.99
N VAL A 522 -10.46 -38.71 -6.91
CA VAL A 522 -10.46 -40.14 -6.62
C VAL A 522 -11.33 -40.37 -5.40
N MET A 523 -12.44 -41.09 -5.59
CA MET A 523 -13.30 -41.53 -4.51
C MET A 523 -12.97 -42.99 -4.19
N LYS A 524 -12.59 -43.26 -2.95
CA LYS A 524 -12.28 -44.60 -2.44
C LYS A 524 -13.33 -45.00 -1.40
N SER A 525 -13.74 -46.25 -1.47
CA SER A 525 -14.49 -46.96 -0.43
C SER A 525 -13.75 -48.27 -0.10
N SER A 526 -14.20 -49.01 0.91
CA SER A 526 -13.56 -50.27 1.31
C SER A 526 -13.43 -51.29 0.18
N ASP A 527 -14.38 -51.27 -0.77
CA ASP A 527 -14.53 -52.32 -1.78
C ASP A 527 -14.50 -51.79 -3.22
N ALA A 528 -14.37 -50.47 -3.43
CA ALA A 528 -14.45 -49.85 -4.75
C ALA A 528 -13.72 -48.51 -4.85
N SER A 529 -13.26 -48.18 -6.06
CA SER A 529 -12.76 -46.84 -6.40
C SER A 529 -13.45 -46.27 -7.64
N ILE A 530 -13.69 -44.95 -7.63
CA ILE A 530 -14.20 -44.19 -8.76
C ILE A 530 -13.21 -43.06 -9.01
N THR A 531 -12.81 -42.87 -10.26
CA THR A 531 -11.97 -41.71 -10.63
C THR A 531 -12.76 -40.80 -11.55
N MET A 532 -12.87 -39.54 -11.18
CA MET A 532 -13.44 -38.50 -12.00
C MET A 532 -12.32 -37.59 -12.50
N PHE A 533 -12.46 -37.13 -13.73
CA PHE A 533 -11.61 -36.12 -14.33
C PHE A 533 -12.55 -34.99 -14.73
N PHE A 534 -12.28 -33.79 -14.24
CA PHE A 534 -13.04 -32.59 -14.51
C PHE A 534 -12.14 -31.63 -15.30
N ASP A 535 -12.57 -31.39 -16.54
CA ASP A 535 -12.02 -30.40 -17.44
C ASP A 535 -12.89 -29.16 -17.29
N ALA A 536 -12.37 -28.14 -16.62
CA ALA A 536 -13.11 -26.92 -16.39
C ALA A 536 -13.30 -26.10 -17.69
N ASP A 537 -12.45 -26.28 -18.72
CA ASP A 537 -12.51 -25.49 -19.98
C ASP A 537 -13.78 -25.86 -20.74
N ASN A 538 -14.04 -27.16 -20.86
CA ASN A 538 -15.19 -27.68 -21.58
C ASN A 538 -16.39 -27.95 -20.65
N TYR A 539 -16.25 -27.63 -19.36
CA TYR A 539 -17.13 -28.08 -18.27
C TYR A 539 -17.52 -29.55 -18.44
N ALA A 540 -16.52 -30.35 -18.79
CA ALA A 540 -16.68 -31.75 -19.15
C ALA A 540 -16.21 -32.61 -17.98
N LEU A 541 -16.97 -33.66 -17.69
CA LEU A 541 -16.65 -34.59 -16.62
C LEU A 541 -16.54 -35.99 -17.20
N LYS A 542 -15.44 -36.67 -16.95
CA LYS A 542 -15.24 -38.09 -17.26
C LYS A 542 -15.19 -38.87 -15.96
N THR A 543 -16.07 -39.84 -15.79
CA THR A 543 -16.07 -40.74 -14.63
C THR A 543 -15.70 -42.15 -15.07
N THR A 544 -14.70 -42.74 -14.45
CA THR A 544 -14.29 -44.13 -14.67
C THR A 544 -14.61 -44.99 -13.44
N TYR A 545 -15.15 -46.18 -13.70
CA TYR A 545 -15.40 -47.24 -12.74
C TYR A 545 -14.49 -48.41 -13.10
N PRO A 546 -13.25 -48.46 -12.58
CA PRO A 546 -12.23 -49.42 -13.01
C PRO A 546 -12.68 -50.88 -12.87
N GLU A 547 -13.35 -51.21 -11.77
CA GLU A 547 -13.82 -52.57 -11.46
C GLU A 547 -14.91 -53.07 -12.40
N GLN A 548 -15.67 -52.14 -12.99
CA GLN A 548 -16.77 -52.45 -13.92
C GLN A 548 -16.32 -52.26 -15.38
N ASN A 549 -15.09 -51.77 -15.60
CA ASN A 549 -14.59 -51.32 -16.89
C ASN A 549 -15.58 -50.36 -17.61
N GLN A 550 -16.21 -49.46 -16.85
CA GLN A 550 -17.20 -48.51 -17.36
C GLN A 550 -16.66 -47.09 -17.34
N THR A 551 -17.01 -46.32 -18.37
CA THR A 551 -16.71 -44.89 -18.47
C THR A 551 -17.98 -44.13 -18.81
N LEU A 552 -18.24 -43.06 -18.08
CA LEU A 552 -19.31 -42.11 -18.32
C LEU A 552 -18.70 -40.74 -18.62
N TYR A 553 -19.38 -39.96 -19.45
CA TYR A 553 -19.08 -38.53 -19.58
C TYR A 553 -20.28 -37.68 -19.17
N SER A 554 -20.05 -36.43 -18.83
CA SER A 554 -21.10 -35.41 -18.67
C SER A 554 -20.61 -34.09 -19.25
N ASP A 555 -21.55 -33.26 -19.69
CA ASP A 555 -21.27 -31.94 -20.27
C ASP A 555 -22.00 -30.80 -19.55
N GLU A 556 -21.73 -29.57 -19.99
CA GLU A 556 -22.32 -28.33 -19.48
C GLU A 556 -23.85 -28.25 -19.61
N GLU A 557 -24.42 -28.90 -20.63
CA GLU A 557 -25.86 -28.90 -20.88
C GLU A 557 -26.62 -29.90 -19.98
N GLY A 558 -25.88 -30.68 -19.19
CA GLY A 558 -26.40 -31.68 -18.26
C GLY A 558 -26.69 -33.04 -18.90
N TYR A 559 -26.17 -33.31 -20.11
CA TYR A 559 -26.20 -34.64 -20.68
C TYR A 559 -25.20 -35.55 -19.99
N ILE A 560 -25.55 -36.84 -19.95
CA ILE A 560 -24.68 -37.92 -19.51
C ILE A 560 -24.54 -38.90 -20.65
N TYR A 561 -23.29 -39.22 -20.96
CA TYR A 561 -22.89 -40.07 -22.06
C TYR A 561 -22.53 -41.46 -21.50
N MET A 562 -23.13 -42.49 -22.07
CA MET A 562 -22.89 -43.88 -21.71
C MET A 562 -22.72 -44.73 -22.97
N ASN A 563 -21.81 -45.70 -22.93
CA ASN A 563 -21.64 -46.64 -24.02
C ASN A 563 -22.59 -47.83 -23.81
N ALA A 564 -23.53 -48.02 -24.74
CA ALA A 564 -24.41 -49.18 -24.74
C ALA A 564 -23.84 -50.25 -25.69
N PRO A 565 -23.61 -51.48 -25.20
CA PRO A 565 -23.15 -52.59 -26.03
C PRO A 565 -24.05 -52.76 -27.27
N GLY A 566 -23.44 -52.77 -28.46
CA GLY A 566 -24.14 -52.92 -29.74
C GLY A 566 -24.86 -51.67 -30.27
N LYS A 567 -24.97 -50.58 -29.49
CA LYS A 567 -25.59 -49.30 -29.91
C LYS A 567 -24.62 -48.12 -29.94
N GLY A 568 -23.43 -48.28 -29.38
CA GLY A 568 -22.42 -47.22 -29.30
C GLY A 568 -22.72 -46.21 -28.19
N TRP A 569 -22.16 -45.01 -28.31
CA TRP A 569 -22.36 -43.94 -27.33
C TRP A 569 -23.75 -43.32 -27.45
N MET A 570 -24.45 -43.23 -26.33
CA MET A 570 -25.73 -42.55 -26.20
C MET A 570 -25.64 -41.46 -25.15
N LYS A 571 -26.38 -40.38 -25.32
CA LYS A 571 -26.48 -39.31 -24.33
C LYS A 571 -27.93 -39.04 -23.90
N THR A 572 -28.15 -38.79 -22.61
CA THR A 572 -29.48 -38.47 -22.06
C THR A 572 -29.35 -37.51 -20.88
N LYS A 573 -30.39 -36.73 -20.57
CA LYS A 573 -30.40 -35.90 -19.35
C LYS A 573 -30.88 -36.75 -18.18
N LEU A 574 -30.17 -36.66 -17.06
CA LEU A 574 -30.46 -37.47 -15.86
C LEU A 574 -31.92 -37.26 -15.37
N ILE A 575 -32.42 -36.03 -15.46
CA ILE A 575 -33.83 -35.68 -15.14
C ILE A 575 -34.82 -36.47 -16.00
N GLN A 576 -34.55 -36.67 -17.29
CA GLN A 576 -35.43 -37.42 -18.19
C GLN A 576 -35.42 -38.93 -17.84
N MET A 577 -34.24 -39.46 -17.51
CA MET A 577 -34.09 -40.85 -17.10
C MET A 577 -34.80 -41.14 -15.76
N PHE A 578 -34.64 -40.26 -14.77
CA PHE A 578 -35.32 -40.39 -13.48
C PHE A 578 -36.82 -40.11 -13.56
N GLY A 579 -37.28 -39.18 -14.40
CA GLY A 579 -38.71 -38.96 -14.66
C GLY A 579 -39.40 -40.21 -15.18
N ALA A 580 -38.76 -40.94 -16.10
CA ALA A 580 -39.28 -42.20 -16.61
C ALA A 580 -39.26 -43.33 -15.56
N VAL A 581 -38.25 -43.38 -14.69
CA VAL A 581 -38.17 -44.39 -13.61
C VAL A 581 -39.15 -44.08 -12.47
N ALA A 582 -39.37 -42.80 -12.13
CA ALA A 582 -40.30 -42.37 -11.09
C ALA A 582 -41.77 -42.71 -11.42
N GLN A 583 -42.11 -42.79 -12.72
CA GLN A 583 -43.41 -43.28 -13.19
C GLN A 583 -43.57 -44.80 -13.05
N LEU A 584 -42.48 -45.56 -13.03
CA LEU A 584 -42.48 -47.03 -12.92
C LEU A 584 -42.32 -47.51 -11.47
N ALA A 585 -41.71 -46.70 -10.60
CA ALA A 585 -41.63 -46.92 -9.17
C ALA A 585 -41.63 -45.55 -8.47
N PRO A 586 -42.54 -45.26 -7.53
CA PRO A 586 -42.55 -44.00 -6.81
C PRO A 586 -41.31 -43.91 -5.92
N ILE A 587 -40.27 -43.26 -6.43
CA ILE A 587 -39.06 -42.94 -5.67
C ILE A 587 -39.30 -41.59 -5.02
N ASN A 588 -39.39 -41.57 -3.68
CA ASN A 588 -39.57 -40.36 -2.89
C ASN A 588 -38.21 -39.62 -2.75
N MET A 589 -37.73 -39.04 -3.84
CA MET A 589 -36.57 -38.14 -3.85
C MET A 589 -36.99 -36.81 -4.45
N ASP A 590 -36.76 -35.72 -3.73
CA ASP A 590 -37.05 -34.36 -4.19
C ASP A 590 -35.97 -33.91 -5.19
N PHE A 591 -36.13 -34.29 -6.45
CA PHE A 591 -35.27 -33.87 -7.55
C PHE A 591 -35.42 -32.38 -7.90
N ALA A 592 -36.47 -31.69 -7.42
CA ALA A 592 -36.63 -30.26 -7.65
C ALA A 592 -35.62 -29.43 -6.82
N SER A 593 -35.16 -29.97 -5.69
CA SER A 593 -34.03 -29.41 -4.91
C SER A 593 -32.66 -29.56 -5.62
N LEU A 594 -32.57 -30.37 -6.68
CA LEU A 594 -31.35 -30.63 -7.46
C LEU A 594 -31.23 -29.76 -8.71
N LYS A 595 -31.99 -28.65 -8.82
CA LYS A 595 -31.86 -27.70 -9.95
C LYS A 595 -30.39 -27.28 -10.11
N MET A 596 -29.81 -27.60 -11.27
CA MET A 596 -28.47 -27.17 -11.64
C MET A 596 -28.57 -26.07 -12.69
N ASN A 597 -27.84 -24.97 -12.46
CA ASN A 597 -27.74 -23.88 -13.44
C ASN A 597 -26.81 -24.26 -14.61
N LYS A 598 -25.83 -25.15 -14.36
CA LYS A 598 -24.84 -25.65 -15.33
C LYS A 598 -24.46 -27.09 -14.98
N GLY A 599 -24.32 -27.95 -15.99
CA GLY A 599 -23.85 -29.34 -15.88
C GLY A 599 -24.84 -30.39 -15.39
N SER A 600 -24.35 -31.62 -15.30
CA SER A 600 -25.06 -32.77 -14.69
C SER A 600 -24.86 -32.84 -13.18
N VAL A 601 -25.68 -33.63 -12.48
CA VAL A 601 -25.58 -33.82 -11.02
C VAL A 601 -24.20 -34.28 -10.52
N MET A 602 -23.42 -34.93 -11.39
CA MET A 602 -22.07 -35.38 -11.07
C MET A 602 -21.08 -34.21 -10.93
N HIS A 603 -21.37 -33.05 -11.54
CA HIS A 603 -20.57 -31.83 -11.42
C HIS A 603 -20.65 -31.20 -10.03
N LYS A 604 -21.58 -31.63 -9.17
CA LYS A 604 -21.57 -31.22 -7.76
C LYS A 604 -20.31 -31.66 -7.03
N ILE A 605 -19.68 -32.75 -7.44
CA ILE A 605 -18.48 -33.29 -6.76
C ILE A 605 -17.25 -32.38 -6.98
N PRO A 606 -16.88 -31.98 -8.21
CA PRO A 606 -15.86 -30.94 -8.40
C PRO A 606 -16.29 -29.58 -7.82
N ALA A 607 -17.55 -29.17 -7.99
CA ALA A 607 -18.02 -27.89 -7.43
C ALA A 607 -17.93 -27.84 -5.89
N PHE A 608 -18.14 -28.97 -5.22
CA PHE A 608 -18.00 -29.08 -3.77
C PHE A 608 -16.59 -28.73 -3.27
N ALA A 609 -15.56 -28.98 -4.07
CA ALA A 609 -14.19 -28.62 -3.71
C ALA A 609 -13.98 -27.11 -3.59
N ALA A 610 -14.80 -26.32 -4.29
CA ALA A 610 -14.82 -24.87 -4.19
C ALA A 610 -15.77 -24.37 -3.09
N GLU A 611 -16.85 -25.11 -2.79
CA GLU A 611 -17.81 -24.72 -1.75
C GLU A 611 -17.26 -24.94 -0.33
N VAL A 612 -16.48 -26.00 -0.11
CA VAL A 612 -15.90 -26.29 1.20
C VAL A 612 -14.59 -25.53 1.38
N THR A 613 -14.67 -24.37 2.02
CA THR A 613 -13.52 -23.52 2.32
C THR A 613 -13.06 -23.64 3.77
N ILE A 614 -11.82 -23.22 4.05
CA ILE A 614 -11.30 -23.11 5.42
C ILE A 614 -12.19 -22.18 6.24
N SER A 615 -12.64 -21.06 5.65
CA SER A 615 -13.49 -20.09 6.36
C SER A 615 -14.86 -20.67 6.72
N MET A 616 -15.48 -21.45 5.82
CA MET A 616 -16.74 -22.14 6.13
C MET A 616 -16.58 -23.02 7.38
N LEU A 617 -15.50 -23.80 7.44
CA LEU A 617 -15.25 -24.71 8.54
C LEU A 617 -14.84 -24.00 9.83
N GLU A 618 -14.18 -22.85 9.77
CA GLU A 618 -13.87 -22.06 10.98
C GLU A 618 -15.13 -21.47 11.63
N LYS A 619 -16.21 -21.27 10.87
CA LYS A 619 -17.51 -20.80 11.38
C LYS A 619 -18.45 -21.91 11.83
N GLU A 620 -18.13 -23.16 11.50
CA GLU A 620 -18.98 -24.30 11.76
C GLU A 620 -18.63 -24.90 13.14
N PRO A 621 -19.50 -24.78 14.17
CA PRO A 621 -19.19 -25.24 15.52
C PRO A 621 -18.83 -26.72 15.61
N LYS A 622 -19.27 -27.53 14.64
CA LYS A 622 -18.99 -28.95 14.56
C LYS A 622 -17.63 -29.27 13.93
N ALA A 623 -16.99 -28.31 13.27
CA ALA A 623 -15.67 -28.46 12.69
C ALA A 623 -14.58 -28.01 13.67
N LYS A 624 -13.68 -28.91 14.03
CA LYS A 624 -12.54 -28.62 14.89
C LYS A 624 -11.27 -28.57 14.06
N LYS A 625 -10.64 -27.39 13.99
CA LYS A 625 -9.32 -27.23 13.37
C LYS A 625 -8.29 -28.00 14.18
N ILE A 626 -7.55 -28.88 13.52
CA ILE A 626 -6.44 -29.62 14.11
C ILE A 626 -5.19 -29.09 13.42
N SER A 627 -4.45 -28.24 14.14
CA SER A 627 -3.18 -27.72 13.65
C SER A 627 -2.29 -28.90 13.26
N GLY A 628 -1.97 -28.98 11.96
CA GLY A 628 -1.11 -30.02 11.43
C GLY A 628 0.22 -30.04 12.19
N GLY A 629 0.71 -31.23 12.50
CA GLY A 629 1.93 -31.42 13.29
C GLY A 629 3.11 -30.59 12.77
N ILE A 630 4.06 -30.31 13.68
CA ILE A 630 5.28 -29.52 13.47
C ILE A 630 5.87 -29.81 12.08
N GLY A 631 5.77 -28.84 11.17
CA GLY A 631 6.34 -28.90 9.82
C GLY A 631 5.35 -29.17 8.66
N SER A 632 4.07 -29.47 8.91
CA SER A 632 3.10 -29.66 7.83
C SER A 632 2.45 -28.33 7.38
N LYS A 633 2.56 -28.00 6.09
CA LYS A 633 1.93 -26.82 5.44
C LYS A 633 0.43 -26.99 5.15
N LYS A 634 -0.21 -28.04 5.69
CA LYS A 634 -1.61 -28.40 5.39
C LYS A 634 -2.53 -27.93 6.51
N THR A 635 -3.77 -27.59 6.17
CA THR A 635 -4.81 -27.29 7.15
C THR A 635 -5.75 -28.47 7.28
N VAL A 636 -6.00 -28.93 8.50
CA VAL A 636 -6.85 -30.10 8.76
C VAL A 636 -7.99 -29.72 9.70
N PHE A 637 -9.19 -30.17 9.39
CA PHE A 637 -10.37 -30.08 10.26
C PHE A 637 -10.91 -31.48 10.52
N ILE A 638 -11.47 -31.68 11.72
CA ILE A 638 -12.34 -32.82 12.02
C ILE A 638 -13.76 -32.29 12.22
N TYR A 639 -14.65 -32.69 11.33
CA TYR A 639 -16.08 -32.38 11.40
C TYR A 639 -16.84 -33.51 12.12
N GLU A 640 -17.60 -33.15 13.15
CA GLU A 640 -18.39 -34.06 14.01
C GLU A 640 -17.60 -35.25 14.59
N GLY A 641 -16.27 -35.12 14.73
CA GLY A 641 -15.41 -36.19 15.26
C GLY A 641 -15.20 -37.38 14.31
N ARG A 642 -15.69 -37.32 13.06
CA ARG A 642 -15.71 -38.47 12.13
C ARG A 642 -15.04 -38.16 10.79
N LEU A 643 -15.37 -37.02 10.20
CA LEU A 643 -14.90 -36.62 8.88
C LEU A 643 -13.64 -35.78 9.01
N THR A 644 -12.53 -36.25 8.44
CA THR A 644 -11.28 -35.49 8.32
C THR A 644 -11.27 -34.73 7.00
N ILE A 645 -11.17 -33.41 7.07
CA ILE A 645 -11.13 -32.50 5.91
C ILE A 645 -9.73 -31.91 5.85
N THR A 646 -9.02 -32.11 4.75
CA THR A 646 -7.64 -31.64 4.56
C THR A 646 -7.57 -30.67 3.39
N PHE A 647 -6.87 -29.56 3.61
CA PHE A 647 -6.53 -28.58 2.58
C PHE A 647 -5.03 -28.64 2.27
N ASP A 648 -4.70 -28.50 1.00
CA ASP A 648 -3.33 -28.47 0.52
C ASP A 648 -2.60 -27.19 0.94
N SER A 649 -1.34 -27.07 0.54
CA SER A 649 -0.53 -25.90 0.90
C SER A 649 -0.93 -24.60 0.18
N GLN A 650 -1.83 -24.68 -0.80
CA GLN A 650 -2.44 -23.55 -1.52
C GLN A 650 -3.86 -23.26 -1.01
N LYS A 651 -4.26 -23.86 0.13
CA LYS A 651 -5.59 -23.73 0.76
C LYS A 651 -6.73 -24.29 -0.09
N ARG A 652 -6.43 -25.18 -1.04
CA ARG A 652 -7.46 -25.86 -1.84
C ARG A 652 -7.84 -27.18 -1.17
N LEU A 653 -9.09 -27.61 -1.31
CA LEU A 653 -9.55 -28.86 -0.71
C LEU A 653 -8.75 -30.03 -1.30
N GLU A 654 -8.05 -30.78 -0.45
CA GLU A 654 -7.22 -31.92 -0.85
C GLU A 654 -7.93 -33.25 -0.61
N SER A 655 -8.60 -33.40 0.55
CA SER A 655 -9.33 -34.64 0.84
C SER A 655 -10.42 -34.51 1.89
N LEU A 656 -11.36 -35.45 1.83
CA LEU A 656 -12.47 -35.69 2.77
C LEU A 656 -12.42 -37.18 3.13
N VAL A 657 -12.15 -37.56 4.37
CA VAL A 657 -11.94 -38.97 4.76
C VAL A 657 -12.76 -39.33 6.00
N GLU A 658 -13.58 -40.37 5.90
CA GLU A 658 -14.37 -40.95 6.99
C GLU A 658 -14.27 -42.48 6.97
N THR A 659 -13.73 -43.09 8.04
CA THR A 659 -13.73 -44.55 8.28
C THR A 659 -13.34 -45.42 7.06
N GLY A 660 -12.21 -45.13 6.42
CA GLY A 660 -11.70 -45.91 5.28
C GLY A 660 -12.36 -45.61 3.93
N THR A 661 -13.34 -44.71 3.90
CA THR A 661 -13.88 -44.09 2.68
C THR A 661 -13.32 -42.67 2.57
N GLY A 662 -13.03 -42.21 1.35
CA GLY A 662 -12.59 -40.84 1.17
C GLY A 662 -12.63 -40.33 -0.25
N ILE A 663 -12.72 -39.01 -0.39
CA ILE A 663 -12.63 -38.29 -1.66
C ILE A 663 -11.31 -37.53 -1.64
N TYR A 664 -10.52 -37.67 -2.70
CA TYR A 664 -9.22 -37.03 -2.85
C TYR A 664 -9.22 -36.19 -4.11
N TYR A 665 -8.81 -34.94 -3.99
CA TYR A 665 -8.78 -33.97 -5.07
C TYR A 665 -7.32 -33.69 -5.47
N TYR A 666 -7.05 -33.78 -6.76
CA TYR A 666 -5.75 -33.49 -7.36
C TYR A 666 -5.98 -32.41 -8.42
N TYR A 667 -5.38 -31.24 -8.24
CA TYR A 667 -5.52 -30.12 -9.18
C TYR A 667 -4.42 -30.23 -10.25
N GLU A 668 -4.81 -30.75 -11.41
CA GLU A 668 -3.93 -31.10 -12.54
C GLU A 668 -4.69 -30.89 -13.86
N GLU A 669 -4.02 -30.39 -14.90
CA GLU A 669 -4.64 -30.10 -16.20
C GLU A 669 -5.38 -31.32 -16.76
N GLN A 670 -6.61 -31.10 -17.24
CA GLN A 670 -7.46 -32.13 -17.84
C GLN A 670 -7.94 -31.67 -19.21
N GLN A 671 -7.88 -32.58 -20.19
CA GLN A 671 -8.49 -32.36 -21.49
C GLN A 671 -9.44 -33.51 -21.80
N ILE A 672 -10.73 -33.22 -21.86
CA ILE A 672 -11.78 -34.22 -22.04
C ILE A 672 -12.52 -33.99 -23.35
N THR A 673 -12.30 -34.90 -24.30
CA THR A 673 -13.08 -34.96 -25.54
C THR A 673 -14.33 -35.79 -25.33
N LEU A 674 -15.50 -35.15 -25.39
CA LEU A 674 -16.80 -35.85 -25.32
C LEU A 674 -16.99 -36.77 -26.54
N PRO A 675 -17.50 -38.00 -26.34
CA PRO A 675 -17.74 -38.91 -27.45
C PRO A 675 -18.93 -38.45 -28.29
N LYS A 676 -18.86 -38.67 -29.62
CA LYS A 676 -20.03 -38.49 -30.49
C LYS A 676 -21.11 -39.49 -30.08
N ALA A 677 -22.23 -38.99 -29.58
CA ALA A 677 -23.30 -39.81 -29.01
C ALA A 677 -24.67 -39.48 -29.60
N GLN A 678 -25.50 -40.51 -29.75
CA GLN A 678 -26.90 -40.34 -30.16
C GLN A 678 -27.75 -39.94 -28.95
N VAL A 679 -28.67 -38.99 -29.13
CA VAL A 679 -29.59 -38.59 -28.05
C VAL A 679 -30.59 -39.72 -27.81
N PHE A 680 -30.53 -40.30 -26.62
CA PHE A 680 -31.52 -41.27 -26.18
C PHE A 680 -32.72 -40.51 -25.58
N SER A 681 -33.77 -40.37 -26.39
CA SER A 681 -35.06 -39.85 -25.96
C SER A 681 -35.94 -41.01 -25.54
N ILE A 682 -36.35 -41.05 -24.27
CA ILE A 682 -37.37 -42.00 -23.82
C ILE A 682 -38.69 -41.56 -24.47
N PRO A 683 -39.40 -42.45 -25.21
CA PRO A 683 -40.71 -42.11 -25.74
C PRO A 683 -41.61 -41.63 -24.61
N SER A 684 -42.31 -40.51 -24.79
CA SER A 684 -43.33 -40.08 -23.84
C SER A 684 -44.42 -41.16 -23.80
N PHE A 685 -44.48 -41.93 -22.72
CA PHE A 685 -45.65 -42.76 -22.45
C PHE A 685 -46.75 -41.81 -21.99
N SER A 686 -47.54 -41.32 -22.94
CA SER A 686 -48.80 -40.65 -22.67
C SER A 686 -49.83 -41.74 -22.36
N ASN A 687 -50.18 -41.88 -21.09
CA ASN A 687 -51.46 -42.38 -20.61
C ASN A 687 -51.83 -41.61 -19.35
#